data_AF-A0A1W9I5E2-F1
#
_entry.id   AF-A0A1W9I5E2-F1
#
_cell.length_a   1.000
_cell.length_b   1.000
_cell.length_c   1.000
_cell.angle_alpha   90.00
_cell.angle_beta   90.00
_cell.angle_gamma   90.00
#
_symmetry.space_group_name_H-M   'P 1'
#
loop_
_entity.id
_entity.type
_entity.pdbx_description
1 polymer ?
#
loop_
_entity_poly.entity_id
_entity_poly.type
_entity_poly.pdbx_seq_one_letter_code
_entity_poly.pdbx_strand_id
1 'polypeptide(L)'
;MPLQIETFSNATGGNSFYKAITHPLAAPKGRSLLEHLRKAGPVAIYDPQNLASSFGQFYGLQNIAIAGYFVQDVEQIGRTLFNHVAQPVTAMRDCAAKAVLVAAFDGQKLVDPVAHLLPLNAPWYSFDGLRLPDAMLSDKARYLSPLNFATNLAFFRDAGGQHTRLVTANYWTGYSGKDAQMWFCLFDGEGKVLAEWQDPLPPAQGGVVVDSKLVRARFRLPEFTGQLFVHVVGAAGHDVCKYALDTYGDDASVLSCTHDANAWPSDVYAGLPAPEADEEVVLWVQNSHPFPIASGEIGLNLMGHAPTVTLQKPIAPYATYRLSVAELLPQARWPQQIEIKAGKHFVRPRYEIFNAKTKRSRISHPNVERTDLKPDPRLYDLHRWLGKLHILPAPFLPPERFRSVMQPTPMSTTTETLPVKALLFDASGEALGEHRFGSLKRSDSIAFDLTAWAKESGMRFASGYGHVELVYDFDAGGEVDGWLHSLFRYYDAGSGHVAETSFGSHIFNTALVYKNEPQSYAGKPPGLTTRLFLRLGGEGYDSFCHLVYPASTPWHERSETSLVLTSKVGQEVARRVVSIPCSGSLFFRASEMFTDRERAEAGEGGYVLIRDTTCRLFGYHGLMKGDTSFSLDHMFGF
;
A
#
# COMPACT_ATOMS: atom_id res chain seq x y z
N MET A 1 -3.80 15.88 15.69
CA MET A 1 -4.66 16.37 14.57
C MET A 1 -4.01 15.87 13.28
N PRO A 2 -4.77 15.51 12.23
CA PRO A 2 -4.15 15.04 11.00
C PRO A 2 -3.24 16.11 10.38
N LEU A 3 -2.14 15.67 9.78
CA LEU A 3 -1.26 16.56 9.02
C LEU A 3 -2.03 17.19 7.85
N GLN A 4 -1.95 18.51 7.73
CA GLN A 4 -2.55 19.26 6.63
C GLN A 4 -1.65 19.21 5.40
N ILE A 5 -1.44 17.99 4.89
CA ILE A 5 -0.61 17.70 3.72
C ILE A 5 -1.42 16.96 2.66
N GLU A 6 -1.11 17.21 1.40
CA GLU A 6 -1.62 16.43 0.27
C GLU A 6 -0.58 15.36 -0.09
N THR A 7 -0.97 14.08 0.01
CA THR A 7 -0.10 12.95 -0.33
C THR A 7 -0.56 12.25 -1.60
N PHE A 8 -1.86 12.06 -1.79
CA PHE A 8 -2.44 11.41 -2.95
C PHE A 8 -3.86 11.94 -3.23
N SER A 9 -4.22 12.05 -4.51
CA SER A 9 -5.57 12.35 -4.98
C SER A 9 -5.95 11.41 -6.12
N ASN A 10 -7.21 10.97 -6.18
CA ASN A 10 -7.69 10.16 -7.31
C ASN A 10 -7.73 10.94 -8.64
N ALA A 11 -7.71 12.27 -8.59
CA ALA A 11 -7.77 13.11 -9.79
C ALA A 11 -6.39 13.34 -10.43
N THR A 12 -5.38 13.58 -9.60
CA THR A 12 -4.03 14.00 -10.02
C THR A 12 -2.94 12.96 -9.71
N GLY A 13 -3.26 11.92 -8.94
CA GLY A 13 -2.33 10.89 -8.52
C GLY A 13 -1.53 11.27 -7.27
N GLY A 14 -0.33 10.69 -7.16
CA GLY A 14 0.58 10.91 -6.05
C GLY A 14 1.24 12.28 -6.06
N ASN A 15 1.39 12.90 -4.88
CA ASN A 15 2.07 14.19 -4.75
C ASN A 15 3.59 14.01 -4.70
N SER A 16 4.27 14.35 -5.79
CA SER A 16 5.74 14.28 -5.86
C SER A 16 6.44 15.25 -4.91
N PHE A 17 5.80 16.37 -4.55
CA PHE A 17 6.36 17.30 -3.57
C PHE A 17 6.55 16.63 -2.20
N TYR A 18 5.54 15.87 -1.76
CA TYR A 18 5.62 15.08 -0.52
C TYR A 18 6.85 14.18 -0.54
N LYS A 19 6.97 13.29 -1.54
CA LYS A 19 8.10 12.35 -1.63
C LYS A 19 9.44 13.09 -1.73
N ALA A 20 9.48 14.22 -2.44
CA ALA A 20 10.71 15.00 -2.60
C ALA A 20 11.24 15.55 -1.28
N ILE A 21 10.36 16.11 -0.44
CA ILE A 21 10.77 16.72 0.82
C ILE A 21 10.90 15.71 1.95
N THR A 22 10.27 14.53 1.87
CA THR A 22 10.41 13.45 2.87
C THR A 22 11.45 12.41 2.50
N HIS A 23 12.10 12.51 1.34
CA HIS A 23 13.19 11.62 0.95
C HIS A 23 14.33 11.69 2.00
N PRO A 24 14.90 10.55 2.46
CA PRO A 24 15.94 10.56 3.50
C PRO A 24 17.15 11.46 3.20
N LEU A 25 17.58 11.53 1.94
CA LEU A 25 18.65 12.44 1.48
C LEU A 25 18.27 13.94 1.44
N ALA A 26 16.98 14.27 1.32
CA ALA A 26 16.50 15.66 1.33
C ALA A 26 16.26 16.17 2.75
N ALA A 27 15.89 15.27 3.67
CA ALA A 27 15.50 15.60 5.04
C ALA A 27 16.53 16.41 5.85
N PRO A 28 17.82 16.03 5.90
CA PRO A 28 18.86 16.84 6.54
C PRO A 28 19.01 18.23 5.90
N LYS A 29 18.86 18.32 4.57
CA LYS A 29 18.97 19.58 3.82
C LYS A 29 17.80 20.52 4.13
N GLY A 30 16.59 19.99 4.31
CA GLY A 30 15.41 20.76 4.73
C GLY A 30 15.59 21.40 6.11
N ARG A 31 16.11 20.64 7.08
CA ARG A 31 16.47 21.18 8.42
C ARG A 31 17.53 22.27 8.32
N SER A 32 18.58 22.04 7.53
CA SER A 32 19.64 23.02 7.30
C SER A 32 19.11 24.32 6.65
N LEU A 33 18.22 24.22 5.65
CA LEU A 33 17.57 25.38 5.05
C LEU A 33 16.81 26.19 6.10
N LEU A 34 16.00 25.54 6.94
CA LEU A 34 15.26 26.24 7.99
C LEU A 34 16.18 26.93 9.00
N GLU A 35 17.27 26.28 9.41
CA GLU A 35 18.26 26.89 10.30
C GLU A 35 18.93 28.11 9.67
N HIS A 36 19.24 28.07 8.38
CA HIS A 36 19.78 29.23 7.64
C HIS A 36 18.77 30.38 7.60
N LEU A 37 17.51 30.09 7.28
CA LEU A 37 16.43 31.09 7.29
C LEU A 37 16.25 31.71 8.68
N ARG A 38 16.30 30.90 9.74
CA ARG A 38 16.24 31.38 11.12
C ARG A 38 17.38 32.34 11.47
N LYS A 39 18.61 32.05 11.00
CA LYS A 39 19.79 32.91 11.22
C LYS A 39 19.76 34.19 10.38
N ALA A 40 19.12 34.17 9.21
CA ALA A 40 19.01 35.34 8.33
C ALA A 40 18.13 36.46 8.93
N GLY A 41 17.23 36.13 9.86
CA GLY A 41 16.32 37.07 10.50
C GLY A 41 14.93 37.04 9.87
N PRO A 42 14.22 38.19 9.75
CA PRO A 42 12.90 38.23 9.13
C PRO A 42 12.92 37.75 7.67
N VAL A 43 12.04 36.82 7.30
CA VAL A 43 11.98 36.16 5.98
C VAL A 43 10.68 36.49 5.27
N ALA A 44 10.74 36.91 4.02
CA ALA A 44 9.58 36.95 3.14
C ALA A 44 9.34 35.55 2.55
N ILE A 45 8.12 35.04 2.66
CA ILE A 45 7.74 33.76 2.04
C ILE A 45 7.06 34.07 0.71
N TYR A 46 7.73 33.79 -0.40
CA TYR A 46 7.14 33.84 -1.74
C TYR A 46 6.70 32.43 -2.14
N ASP A 47 5.39 32.23 -2.30
CA ASP A 47 4.78 30.91 -2.45
C ASP A 47 3.93 30.80 -3.72
N PRO A 48 4.58 30.79 -4.90
CA PRO A 48 3.90 30.80 -6.20
C PRO A 48 3.13 29.51 -6.51
N GLN A 49 3.42 28.42 -5.79
CA GLN A 49 2.86 27.08 -6.04
C GLN A 49 2.08 26.52 -4.85
N ASN A 50 1.85 27.31 -3.79
CA ASN A 50 1.13 26.90 -2.58
C ASN A 50 1.77 25.71 -1.83
N LEU A 51 3.10 25.69 -1.75
CA LEU A 51 3.87 24.61 -1.12
C LEU A 51 4.37 24.98 0.28
N ALA A 52 4.31 26.27 0.66
CA ALA A 52 4.85 26.74 1.94
C ALA A 52 4.16 26.12 3.16
N SER A 53 2.84 25.93 3.10
CA SER A 53 2.06 25.32 4.19
C SER A 53 2.50 23.88 4.44
N SER A 54 2.58 23.07 3.37
CA SER A 54 3.05 21.68 3.43
C SER A 54 4.49 21.61 3.96
N PHE A 55 5.42 22.39 3.40
CA PHE A 55 6.79 22.45 3.91
C PHE A 55 6.85 22.81 5.40
N GLY A 56 6.02 23.76 5.82
CA GLY A 56 5.92 24.19 7.20
C GLY A 56 5.40 23.11 8.15
N GLN A 57 4.53 22.21 7.71
CA GLN A 57 4.10 21.04 8.51
C GLN A 57 5.27 20.08 8.79
N PHE A 58 6.16 19.85 7.82
CA PHE A 58 7.28 18.90 7.98
C PHE A 58 8.45 19.48 8.76
N TYR A 59 8.78 20.75 8.54
CA TYR A 59 10.01 21.35 9.05
C TYR A 59 9.77 22.42 10.12
N GLY A 60 8.54 22.90 10.29
CA GLY A 60 8.22 23.92 11.28
C GLY A 60 8.54 25.34 10.80
N LEU A 61 8.01 25.75 9.65
CA LEU A 61 8.22 27.09 9.08
C LEU A 61 7.65 28.21 9.99
N GLN A 62 6.71 27.89 10.87
CA GLN A 62 6.24 28.80 11.93
C GLN A 62 7.32 29.19 12.94
N ASN A 63 8.47 28.50 12.97
CA ASN A 63 9.55 28.75 13.92
C ASN A 63 10.59 29.77 13.42
N ILE A 64 10.36 30.40 12.26
CA ILE A 64 11.17 31.51 11.77
C ILE A 64 10.39 32.83 11.87
N ALA A 65 11.12 33.96 11.87
CA ALA A 65 10.48 35.27 11.83
C ALA A 65 9.95 35.53 10.40
N ILE A 66 8.63 35.48 10.20
CA ILE A 66 8.02 35.76 8.88
C ILE A 66 7.72 37.26 8.77
N ALA A 67 8.34 37.92 7.78
CA ALA A 67 8.14 39.34 7.50
C ALA A 67 6.93 39.61 6.60
N GLY A 68 6.52 38.62 5.80
CA GLY A 68 5.39 38.72 4.90
C GLY A 68 5.19 37.41 4.12
N TYR A 69 3.96 37.21 3.64
CA TYR A 69 3.58 36.06 2.82
C TYR A 69 3.05 36.55 1.48
N PHE A 70 3.66 36.11 0.39
CA PHE A 70 3.46 36.67 -0.94
C PHE A 70 3.10 35.58 -1.94
N VAL A 71 2.09 35.84 -2.76
CA VAL A 71 1.57 34.91 -3.77
C VAL A 71 1.48 35.59 -5.13
N GLN A 72 1.54 34.76 -6.18
CA GLN A 72 1.44 35.25 -7.57
C GLN A 72 0.03 35.09 -8.14
N ASP A 73 -0.68 34.03 -7.74
CA ASP A 73 -2.08 33.81 -8.11
C ASP A 73 -3.00 34.74 -7.32
N VAL A 74 -3.79 35.55 -8.03
CA VAL A 74 -4.71 36.54 -7.44
C VAL A 74 -5.78 35.86 -6.61
N GLU A 75 -6.22 34.66 -6.99
CA GLU A 75 -7.21 33.88 -6.25
C GLU A 75 -6.69 33.41 -4.88
N GLN A 76 -5.36 33.47 -4.67
CA GLN A 76 -4.70 33.07 -3.44
C GLN A 76 -4.47 34.26 -2.48
N ILE A 77 -4.70 35.50 -2.92
CA ILE A 77 -4.58 36.67 -2.04
C ILE A 77 -5.62 36.58 -0.93
N GLY A 78 -5.23 36.90 0.30
CA GLY A 78 -6.10 36.77 1.47
C GLY A 78 -6.04 35.40 2.17
N ARG A 79 -5.46 34.36 1.53
CA ARG A 79 -5.22 33.07 2.21
C ARG A 79 -4.24 33.24 3.37
N THR A 80 -4.26 32.33 4.33
CA THR A 80 -3.41 32.45 5.54
C THR A 80 -2.30 31.40 5.60
N LEU A 81 -1.15 31.81 6.11
CA LEU A 81 -0.02 30.94 6.49
C LEU A 81 0.47 31.39 7.87
N PHE A 82 0.24 30.57 8.91
CA PHE A 82 0.65 30.87 10.31
C PHE A 82 0.26 32.29 10.78
N ASN A 83 -1.00 32.69 10.55
CA ASN A 83 -1.54 34.03 10.82
C ASN A 83 -1.04 35.16 9.92
N HIS A 84 -0.21 34.88 8.91
CA HIS A 84 0.13 35.85 7.87
C HIS A 84 -0.84 35.75 6.70
N VAL A 85 -1.45 36.87 6.34
CA VAL A 85 -2.34 36.97 5.18
C VAL A 85 -1.50 37.14 3.92
N ALA A 86 -1.80 36.34 2.89
CA ALA A 86 -1.15 36.40 1.60
C ALA A 86 -1.41 37.74 0.92
N GLN A 87 -0.33 38.38 0.50
CA GLN A 87 -0.31 39.62 -0.26
C GLN A 87 0.13 39.33 -1.70
N PRO A 88 -0.20 40.19 -2.67
CA PRO A 88 0.34 40.05 -4.02
C PRO A 88 1.88 40.17 -4.01
N VAL A 89 2.55 39.41 -4.87
CA VAL A 89 4.01 39.45 -5.04
C VAL A 89 4.56 40.86 -5.32
N THR A 90 3.75 41.76 -5.87
CA THR A 90 4.10 43.17 -6.10
C THR A 90 4.35 43.96 -4.82
N ALA A 91 3.81 43.54 -3.67
CA ALA A 91 4.02 44.17 -2.37
C ALA A 91 5.30 43.70 -1.67
N MET A 92 5.97 42.66 -2.19
CA MET A 92 7.12 42.02 -1.54
C MET A 92 8.30 42.96 -1.33
N ARG A 93 8.51 43.90 -2.25
CA ARG A 93 9.66 44.83 -2.23
C ARG A 93 9.71 45.69 -0.97
N ASP A 94 8.55 46.06 -0.45
CA ASP A 94 8.40 47.02 0.63
C ASP A 94 8.38 46.36 2.03
N CYS A 95 8.54 45.03 2.10
CA CYS A 95 8.57 44.32 3.38
C CYS A 95 9.96 44.40 4.05
N ALA A 96 9.99 44.30 5.38
CA ALA A 96 11.22 44.38 6.18
C ALA A 96 12.04 43.07 6.21
N ALA A 97 11.92 42.23 5.17
CA ALA A 97 12.60 40.95 5.11
C ALA A 97 14.10 41.11 4.84
N LYS A 98 14.91 40.31 5.54
CA LYS A 98 16.36 40.17 5.35
C LYS A 98 16.72 38.98 4.46
N ALA A 99 15.78 38.09 4.20
CA ALA A 99 15.92 37.00 3.24
C ALA A 99 14.56 36.67 2.61
N VAL A 100 14.56 36.00 1.47
CA VAL A 100 13.35 35.49 0.81
C VAL A 100 13.42 33.97 0.73
N LEU A 101 12.37 33.28 1.17
CA LEU A 101 12.15 31.87 0.83
C LEU A 101 11.18 31.81 -0.34
N VAL A 102 11.67 31.30 -1.47
CA VAL A 102 10.86 30.86 -2.60
C VAL A 102 10.40 29.45 -2.30
N ALA A 103 9.15 29.28 -1.89
CA ALA A 103 8.58 27.97 -1.53
C ALA A 103 8.25 27.13 -2.77
N ALA A 104 9.28 26.81 -3.56
CA ALA A 104 9.19 25.98 -4.76
C ALA A 104 10.56 25.37 -5.11
N PHE A 105 10.52 24.27 -5.87
CA PHE A 105 11.67 23.81 -6.65
C PHE A 105 11.74 24.56 -7.99
N ASP A 106 12.89 24.50 -8.67
CA ASP A 106 13.17 25.25 -9.89
C ASP A 106 13.02 26.78 -9.67
N GLY A 107 13.44 27.24 -8.49
CA GLY A 107 13.16 28.57 -7.96
C GLY A 107 13.73 29.70 -8.79
N GLN A 108 14.90 29.53 -9.43
CA GLN A 108 15.49 30.55 -10.31
C GLN A 108 14.51 30.99 -11.40
N LYS A 109 13.84 30.04 -12.06
CA LYS A 109 12.87 30.33 -13.14
C LYS A 109 11.67 31.14 -12.65
N LEU A 110 11.32 31.00 -11.37
CA LEU A 110 10.22 31.71 -10.73
C LEU A 110 10.66 33.08 -10.21
N VAL A 111 11.93 33.22 -9.81
CA VAL A 111 12.49 34.47 -9.30
C VAL A 111 12.86 35.43 -10.42
N ASP A 112 13.45 34.97 -11.52
CA ASP A 112 13.94 35.84 -12.60
C ASP A 112 12.91 36.89 -13.07
N PRO A 113 11.62 36.52 -13.31
CA PRO A 113 10.61 37.49 -13.73
C PRO A 113 10.24 38.53 -12.66
N VAL A 114 10.43 38.21 -11.38
CA VAL A 114 10.04 39.04 -10.22
C VAL A 114 11.23 39.57 -9.43
N ALA A 115 12.46 39.42 -9.93
CA ALA A 115 13.68 39.78 -9.21
C ALA A 115 13.70 41.26 -8.77
N HIS A 116 13.11 42.14 -9.58
CA HIS A 116 12.95 43.57 -9.30
C HIS A 116 11.95 43.89 -8.16
N LEU A 117 11.18 42.90 -7.70
CA LEU A 117 10.24 42.96 -6.59
C LEU A 117 10.79 42.36 -5.29
N LEU A 118 12.00 41.77 -5.31
CA LEU A 118 12.62 41.28 -4.09
C LEU A 118 13.04 42.46 -3.19
N PRO A 119 13.04 42.28 -1.85
CA PRO A 119 13.58 43.27 -0.93
C PRO A 119 15.05 43.55 -1.25
N LEU A 120 15.43 44.83 -1.17
CA LEU A 120 16.77 45.28 -1.56
C LEU A 120 17.85 44.57 -0.73
N ASN A 121 18.86 44.00 -1.41
CA ASN A 121 19.99 43.27 -0.81
C ASN A 121 19.61 42.02 0.00
N ALA A 122 18.36 41.54 -0.04
CA ALA A 122 17.98 40.29 0.60
C ALA A 122 18.40 39.09 -0.26
N PRO A 123 19.24 38.17 0.23
CA PRO A 123 19.44 36.88 -0.44
C PRO A 123 18.14 36.11 -0.49
N TRP A 124 17.97 35.29 -1.52
CA TRP A 124 16.84 34.37 -1.62
C TRP A 124 17.32 32.92 -1.64
N TYR A 125 16.47 32.05 -1.14
CA TYR A 125 16.65 30.60 -1.07
C TYR A 125 15.42 29.93 -1.67
N SER A 126 15.58 28.73 -2.20
CA SER A 126 14.47 27.90 -2.68
C SER A 126 14.58 26.47 -2.17
N PHE A 127 13.60 25.64 -2.51
CA PHE A 127 13.71 24.21 -2.26
C PHE A 127 14.77 23.52 -3.14
N ASP A 128 15.41 24.23 -4.08
CA ASP A 128 16.49 23.63 -4.89
C ASP A 128 17.67 23.14 -4.04
N GLY A 129 17.89 23.74 -2.87
CA GLY A 129 18.88 23.25 -1.89
C GLY A 129 18.55 21.86 -1.31
N LEU A 130 17.31 21.38 -1.44
CA LEU A 130 16.88 20.07 -0.98
C LEU A 130 16.99 18.98 -2.05
N ARG A 131 17.35 19.34 -3.29
CA ARG A 131 17.31 18.40 -4.42
C ARG A 131 18.13 17.15 -4.17
N LEU A 132 17.62 16.03 -4.67
CA LEU A 132 18.43 14.83 -4.86
C LEU A 132 19.56 15.11 -5.86
N PRO A 133 20.70 14.40 -5.77
CA PRO A 133 21.74 14.50 -6.78
C PRO A 133 21.20 14.22 -8.19
N ASP A 134 21.71 14.92 -9.21
CA ASP A 134 21.27 14.75 -10.60
C ASP A 134 21.41 13.31 -11.13
N ALA A 135 22.34 12.54 -10.56
CA ALA A 135 22.52 11.12 -10.90
C ALA A 135 21.33 10.24 -10.46
N MET A 136 20.49 10.72 -9.54
CA MET A 136 19.29 10.02 -9.06
C MET A 136 18.01 10.43 -9.81
N LEU A 137 18.08 11.39 -10.74
CA LEU A 137 16.90 11.91 -11.43
C LEU A 137 16.67 11.19 -12.77
N SER A 138 15.47 10.62 -12.92
CA SER A 138 14.97 10.03 -14.16
C SER A 138 14.57 11.11 -15.19
N ASP A 139 13.95 12.20 -14.73
CA ASP A 139 13.58 13.41 -15.49
C ASP A 139 14.32 14.62 -14.88
N LYS A 140 15.45 14.98 -15.49
CA LYS A 140 16.25 16.15 -15.07
C LYS A 140 15.61 17.49 -15.39
N ALA A 141 14.68 17.52 -16.36
CA ALA A 141 14.06 18.76 -16.82
C ALA A 141 12.97 19.25 -15.86
N ARG A 142 12.32 18.34 -15.14
CA ARG A 142 11.26 18.63 -14.16
C ARG A 142 11.54 17.88 -12.87
N TYR A 143 11.99 18.59 -11.84
CA TYR A 143 12.38 17.95 -10.58
C TYR A 143 11.22 17.19 -9.93
N LEU A 144 10.04 17.80 -9.86
CA LEU A 144 8.82 17.19 -9.31
C LEU A 144 8.11 16.22 -10.28
N SER A 145 8.83 15.69 -11.28
CA SER A 145 8.32 14.56 -12.07
C SER A 145 8.13 13.33 -11.16
N PRO A 146 6.99 12.62 -11.22
CA PRO A 146 6.78 11.40 -10.43
C PRO A 146 7.88 10.35 -10.63
N LEU A 147 8.46 10.28 -11.84
CA LEU A 147 9.54 9.34 -12.17
C LEU A 147 10.84 9.58 -11.39
N ASN A 148 11.03 10.76 -10.78
CA ASN A 148 12.16 11.03 -9.89
C ASN A 148 11.95 10.51 -8.47
N PHE A 149 10.74 10.04 -8.15
CA PHE A 149 10.34 9.62 -6.81
C PHE A 149 9.57 8.30 -6.85
N ALA A 150 10.10 7.33 -7.58
CA ALA A 150 9.61 5.96 -7.55
C ALA A 150 10.05 5.26 -6.26
N THR A 151 9.39 5.60 -5.14
CA THR A 151 9.80 5.21 -3.78
C THR A 151 8.72 4.41 -3.06
N ASN A 152 9.13 3.56 -2.11
CA ASN A 152 8.24 2.90 -1.15
C ASN A 152 8.98 2.57 0.17
N LEU A 153 8.23 2.20 1.20
CA LEU A 153 8.74 1.77 2.51
C LEU A 153 8.29 0.33 2.78
N ALA A 154 9.17 -0.48 3.36
CA ALA A 154 8.88 -1.85 3.77
C ALA A 154 9.24 -2.07 5.23
N PHE A 155 8.41 -2.79 5.98
CA PHE A 155 8.82 -3.37 7.26
C PHE A 155 10.00 -4.33 7.03
N PHE A 156 11.05 -4.23 7.83
CA PHE A 156 12.26 -5.00 7.62
C PHE A 156 12.88 -5.41 8.95
N ARG A 157 13.12 -6.71 9.15
CA ARG A 157 13.73 -7.27 10.36
C ARG A 157 14.63 -8.45 10.07
N ASP A 158 15.67 -8.58 10.88
CA ASP A 158 16.46 -9.78 11.13
C ASP A 158 16.79 -9.77 12.62
N ALA A 159 15.88 -10.33 13.42
CA ALA A 159 15.95 -10.31 14.89
C ALA A 159 15.17 -11.47 15.49
N GLY A 160 15.70 -12.08 16.55
CA GLY A 160 15.01 -13.14 17.29
C GLY A 160 14.61 -14.35 16.43
N GLY A 161 15.43 -14.70 15.44
CA GLY A 161 15.16 -15.80 14.49
C GLY A 161 14.06 -15.52 13.47
N GLN A 162 13.60 -14.27 13.35
CA GLN A 162 12.61 -13.82 12.37
C GLN A 162 13.24 -12.86 11.37
N HIS A 163 12.90 -13.07 10.10
CA HIS A 163 13.55 -12.49 8.93
C HIS A 163 12.51 -11.94 7.97
N THR A 164 12.88 -10.94 7.19
CA THR A 164 12.09 -10.43 6.07
C THR A 164 12.83 -10.56 4.74
N ARG A 165 12.08 -10.79 3.67
CA ARG A 165 12.59 -10.81 2.29
C ARG A 165 11.64 -10.01 1.39
N LEU A 166 12.16 -8.92 0.83
CA LEU A 166 11.46 -8.13 -0.18
C LEU A 166 11.72 -8.74 -1.55
N VAL A 167 10.66 -8.97 -2.32
CA VAL A 167 10.74 -9.50 -3.69
C VAL A 167 9.94 -8.63 -4.66
N THR A 168 10.55 -8.26 -5.78
CA THR A 168 9.92 -7.51 -6.88
C THR A 168 10.55 -7.89 -8.22
N ALA A 169 10.20 -7.21 -9.31
CA ALA A 169 10.79 -7.40 -10.63
C ALA A 169 11.11 -6.06 -11.30
N ASN A 170 12.07 -6.05 -12.21
CA ASN A 170 12.38 -4.89 -13.04
C ASN A 170 11.38 -4.76 -14.20
N TYR A 171 10.20 -4.21 -13.93
CA TYR A 171 9.19 -3.93 -14.96
C TYR A 171 9.35 -2.55 -15.63
N TRP A 172 10.18 -1.65 -15.10
CA TRP A 172 10.37 -0.29 -15.64
C TRP A 172 11.08 -0.26 -16.99
N THR A 173 12.03 -1.16 -17.20
CA THR A 173 12.77 -1.27 -18.48
C THR A 173 11.88 -1.66 -19.66
N GLY A 174 10.69 -2.24 -19.40
CA GLY A 174 9.67 -2.45 -20.43
C GLY A 174 9.11 -1.16 -21.04
N TYR A 175 9.34 0.00 -20.42
CA TYR A 175 8.89 1.32 -20.88
C TYR A 175 10.03 2.16 -21.48
N SER A 176 11.00 1.55 -22.17
CA SER A 176 12.20 2.20 -22.77
C SER A 176 13.25 2.73 -21.78
N GLY A 177 13.26 2.22 -20.55
CA GLY A 177 14.17 2.64 -19.49
C GLY A 177 15.65 2.37 -19.77
N LYS A 178 16.53 3.26 -19.27
CA LYS A 178 18.00 3.08 -19.19
C LYS A 178 18.36 2.07 -18.09
N ASP A 179 19.66 1.91 -17.81
CA ASP A 179 20.20 1.14 -16.68
C ASP A 179 19.67 1.70 -15.34
N ALA A 180 18.50 1.19 -14.93
CA ALA A 180 17.85 1.57 -13.68
C ALA A 180 18.54 0.90 -12.49
N GLN A 181 18.45 1.52 -11.32
CA GLN A 181 19.11 1.05 -10.10
C GLN A 181 18.17 1.20 -8.92
N MET A 182 18.41 0.45 -7.85
CA MET A 182 17.70 0.63 -6.59
C MET A 182 18.64 1.18 -5.54
N TRP A 183 18.27 2.33 -5.00
CA TRP A 183 18.88 2.91 -3.83
C TRP A 183 18.07 2.54 -2.59
N PHE A 184 18.77 2.19 -1.52
CA PHE A 184 18.19 1.71 -0.27
C PHE A 184 18.73 2.50 0.92
N CYS A 185 17.86 2.70 1.91
CA CYS A 185 18.23 3.23 3.22
C CYS A 185 17.49 2.43 4.30
N LEU A 186 18.26 1.70 5.12
CA LEU A 186 17.74 0.88 6.21
C LEU A 186 17.78 1.68 7.52
N PHE A 187 16.63 1.76 8.18
CA PHE A 187 16.48 2.35 9.51
C PHE A 187 16.26 1.26 10.57
N ASP A 188 16.80 1.48 11.77
CA ASP A 188 16.47 0.67 12.95
C ASP A 188 15.12 1.07 13.58
N GLY A 189 14.79 0.44 14.70
CA GLY A 189 13.54 0.70 15.44
C GLY A 189 13.41 2.12 15.96
N GLU A 190 14.54 2.81 16.20
CA GLU A 190 14.58 4.19 16.67
C GLU A 190 14.70 5.20 15.51
N GLY A 191 14.70 4.72 14.27
CA GLY A 191 14.76 5.55 13.06
C GLY A 191 16.16 6.02 12.70
N LYS A 192 17.20 5.41 13.28
CA LYS A 192 18.59 5.68 12.92
C LYS A 192 18.96 4.88 11.67
N VAL A 193 19.68 5.52 10.75
CA VAL A 193 20.24 4.86 9.58
C VAL A 193 21.27 3.81 10.00
N LEU A 194 21.04 2.55 9.62
CA LEU A 194 21.97 1.43 9.79
C LEU A 194 22.87 1.23 8.57
N ALA A 195 22.31 1.36 7.37
CA ALA A 195 23.03 1.19 6.12
C ALA A 195 22.35 1.94 4.96
N GLU A 196 23.16 2.42 4.02
CA GLU A 196 22.73 2.98 2.74
C GLU A 196 23.52 2.30 1.63
N TRP A 197 22.85 1.89 0.56
CA TRP A 197 23.53 1.28 -0.58
C TRP A 197 22.72 1.40 -1.86
N GLN A 198 23.38 1.06 -2.97
CA GLN A 198 22.78 1.08 -4.29
C GLN A 198 23.18 -0.19 -5.02
N ASP A 199 22.18 -0.88 -5.56
CA ASP A 199 22.37 -2.08 -6.38
C ASP A 199 21.80 -1.83 -7.79
N PRO A 200 22.46 -2.30 -8.86
CA PRO A 200 21.89 -2.24 -10.19
C PRO A 200 20.63 -3.10 -10.26
N LEU A 201 19.61 -2.64 -11.00
CA LEU A 201 18.50 -3.52 -11.33
C LEU A 201 18.98 -4.61 -12.30
N PRO A 202 18.42 -5.83 -12.22
CA PRO A 202 18.67 -6.86 -13.21
C PRO A 202 18.16 -6.43 -14.60
N PRO A 203 18.44 -7.19 -15.67
CA PRO A 203 17.89 -6.93 -17.00
C PRO A 203 16.36 -6.84 -17.02
N ALA A 204 15.78 -6.52 -18.17
CA ALA A 204 14.35 -6.35 -18.29
C ALA A 204 13.58 -7.57 -17.78
N GLN A 205 12.61 -7.32 -16.91
CA GLN A 205 11.81 -8.35 -16.25
C GLN A 205 12.64 -9.26 -15.31
N GLY A 206 13.86 -8.88 -14.92
CA GLY A 206 14.62 -9.63 -13.94
C GLY A 206 14.06 -9.49 -12.53
N GLY A 207 14.13 -10.57 -11.75
CA GLY A 207 13.70 -10.61 -10.35
C GLY A 207 14.69 -9.91 -9.42
N VAL A 208 14.14 -9.16 -8.46
CA VAL A 208 14.89 -8.47 -7.41
C VAL A 208 14.52 -9.07 -6.07
N VAL A 209 15.54 -9.43 -5.28
CA VAL A 209 15.37 -9.97 -3.93
C VAL A 209 16.29 -9.19 -2.98
N VAL A 210 15.72 -8.66 -1.90
CA VAL A 210 16.46 -8.04 -0.79
C VAL A 210 16.12 -8.81 0.48
N ASP A 211 17.05 -9.63 0.93
CA ASP A 211 16.90 -10.47 2.12
C ASP A 211 17.60 -9.84 3.33
N SER A 212 16.86 -9.72 4.44
CA SER A 212 17.35 -9.12 5.68
C SER A 212 18.59 -9.80 6.26
N LYS A 213 18.70 -11.13 6.18
CA LYS A 213 19.89 -11.88 6.63
C LYS A 213 21.12 -11.51 5.80
N LEU A 214 20.94 -11.40 4.49
CA LEU A 214 22.01 -11.02 3.57
C LEU A 214 22.43 -9.56 3.78
N VAL A 215 21.47 -8.66 4.02
CA VAL A 215 21.76 -7.24 4.34
C VAL A 215 22.51 -7.13 5.66
N ARG A 216 22.04 -7.82 6.72
CA ARG A 216 22.72 -7.85 8.02
C ARG A 216 24.15 -8.36 7.89
N ALA A 217 24.36 -9.45 7.16
CA ALA A 217 25.69 -10.00 6.91
C ALA A 217 26.58 -9.05 6.08
N ARG A 218 26.05 -8.48 4.99
CA ARG A 218 26.75 -7.54 4.08
C ARG A 218 27.34 -6.36 4.85
N PHE A 219 26.58 -5.80 5.78
CA PHE A 219 26.97 -4.59 6.53
C PHE A 219 27.43 -4.88 7.97
N ARG A 220 27.51 -6.15 8.38
CA ARG A 220 27.90 -6.60 9.74
C ARG A 220 27.06 -5.92 10.84
N LEU A 221 25.76 -5.87 10.64
CA LEU A 221 24.82 -5.21 11.54
C LEU A 221 24.46 -6.10 12.74
N PRO A 222 24.13 -5.51 13.90
CA PRO A 222 23.42 -6.24 14.96
C PRO A 222 22.02 -6.68 14.47
N GLU A 223 21.31 -7.43 15.31
CA GLU A 223 19.88 -7.68 15.06
C GLU A 223 19.12 -6.36 14.97
N PHE A 224 18.12 -6.31 14.10
CA PHE A 224 17.30 -5.11 13.91
C PHE A 224 15.85 -5.45 13.62
N THR A 225 14.94 -4.57 14.04
CA THR A 225 13.56 -4.47 13.57
C THR A 225 13.32 -3.01 13.23
N GLY A 226 12.97 -2.72 11.99
CA GLY A 226 12.83 -1.35 11.51
C GLY A 226 12.14 -1.29 10.16
N GLN A 227 12.61 -0.39 9.30
CA GLN A 227 12.03 -0.21 7.98
C GLN A 227 13.08 0.09 6.91
N LEU A 228 12.84 -0.40 5.70
CA LEU A 228 13.66 -0.21 4.52
C LEU A 228 12.98 0.80 3.60
N PHE A 229 13.64 1.93 3.34
CA PHE A 229 13.27 2.85 2.28
C PHE A 229 13.89 2.40 0.96
N VAL A 230 13.05 2.34 -0.07
CA VAL A 230 13.40 1.87 -1.41
C VAL A 230 13.16 3.00 -2.40
N HIS A 231 14.13 3.27 -3.28
CA HIS A 231 14.02 4.23 -4.37
C HIS A 231 14.55 3.62 -5.67
N VAL A 232 13.68 3.51 -6.68
CA VAL A 232 14.07 3.14 -8.04
C VAL A 232 14.56 4.37 -8.81
N VAL A 233 15.86 4.42 -9.05
CA VAL A 233 16.53 5.45 -9.86
C VAL A 233 16.50 5.04 -11.32
N GLY A 234 16.10 5.96 -12.20
CA GLY A 234 15.94 5.67 -13.63
C GLY A 234 14.61 5.01 -13.98
N ALA A 235 13.60 5.15 -13.12
CA ALA A 235 12.24 4.66 -13.38
C ALA A 235 11.65 5.24 -14.67
N ALA A 236 10.92 4.41 -15.40
CA ALA A 236 10.22 4.77 -16.64
C ALA A 236 8.79 4.21 -16.65
N GLY A 237 7.89 4.87 -17.36
CA GLY A 237 6.47 4.49 -17.44
C GLY A 237 5.66 4.97 -16.24
N HIS A 238 5.99 4.53 -15.02
CA HIS A 238 5.28 4.92 -13.79
C HIS A 238 6.18 4.93 -12.55
N ASP A 239 5.71 5.57 -11.46
CA ASP A 239 6.44 5.75 -10.21
C ASP A 239 6.06 4.76 -9.10
N VAL A 240 5.12 3.84 -9.38
CA VAL A 240 4.69 2.85 -8.39
C VAL A 240 5.76 1.76 -8.21
N CYS A 241 6.30 1.65 -6.98
CA CYS A 241 7.19 0.57 -6.57
C CYS A 241 6.39 -0.48 -5.80
N LYS A 242 6.11 -1.61 -6.46
CA LYS A 242 5.32 -2.72 -5.90
C LYS A 242 6.26 -3.83 -5.45
N TYR A 243 5.98 -4.47 -4.33
CA TYR A 243 6.77 -5.59 -3.83
C TYR A 243 5.91 -6.59 -3.05
N ALA A 244 6.39 -7.82 -2.97
CA ALA A 244 5.99 -8.78 -1.95
C ALA A 244 7.00 -8.74 -0.81
N LEU A 245 6.54 -8.89 0.42
CA LEU A 245 7.36 -9.00 1.61
C LEU A 245 7.04 -10.30 2.30
N ASP A 246 7.94 -11.26 2.16
CA ASP A 246 7.91 -12.49 2.95
C ASP A 246 8.45 -12.21 4.35
N THR A 247 7.80 -12.78 5.34
CA THR A 247 8.28 -12.87 6.72
C THR A 247 8.47 -14.34 7.02
N TYR A 248 9.69 -14.75 7.31
CA TYR A 248 10.06 -16.14 7.53
C TYR A 248 10.95 -16.27 8.76
N GLY A 249 11.12 -17.47 9.30
CA GLY A 249 11.99 -17.69 10.45
C GLY A 249 13.02 -18.79 10.25
N ASP A 250 13.94 -18.89 11.20
CA ASP A 250 14.81 -20.05 11.33
C ASP A 250 13.98 -21.32 11.65
N ASP A 251 12.87 -21.13 12.37
CA ASP A 251 11.83 -22.16 12.55
C ASP A 251 10.93 -22.22 11.31
N ALA A 252 10.72 -23.43 10.79
CA ALA A 252 9.90 -23.69 9.61
C ALA A 252 8.41 -23.32 9.77
N SER A 253 7.93 -23.12 10.98
CA SER A 253 6.55 -22.73 11.31
C SER A 253 6.28 -21.23 11.14
N VAL A 254 7.32 -20.41 11.00
CA VAL A 254 7.24 -18.96 10.82
C VAL A 254 7.23 -18.65 9.32
N LEU A 255 6.06 -18.32 8.80
CA LEU A 255 5.89 -17.92 7.41
C LEU A 255 4.70 -16.96 7.26
N SER A 256 4.86 -15.89 6.52
CA SER A 256 3.77 -14.97 6.19
C SER A 256 4.20 -14.18 4.97
N CYS A 257 3.23 -13.57 4.30
CA CYS A 257 3.54 -12.64 3.23
C CYS A 257 2.54 -11.50 3.21
N THR A 258 3.03 -10.35 2.79
CA THR A 258 2.21 -9.19 2.43
C THR A 258 2.65 -8.67 1.08
N HIS A 259 1.76 -8.08 0.30
CA HIS A 259 2.11 -7.33 -0.89
C HIS A 259 1.81 -5.85 -0.65
N ASP A 260 2.64 -4.99 -1.22
CA ASP A 260 2.39 -3.55 -1.18
C ASP A 260 2.72 -2.86 -2.49
N ALA A 261 1.96 -1.79 -2.72
CA ALA A 261 2.07 -0.86 -3.83
C ALA A 261 1.76 0.59 -3.39
N ASN A 262 1.15 0.76 -2.22
CA ASN A 262 0.79 2.07 -1.71
C ASN A 262 1.99 2.69 -0.99
N ALA A 263 2.52 3.78 -1.55
CA ALA A 263 3.62 4.54 -0.96
C ALA A 263 3.13 5.83 -0.26
N TRP A 264 1.82 5.94 0.00
CA TRP A 264 1.20 7.17 0.48
C TRP A 264 0.61 6.99 1.89
N PRO A 265 0.94 7.89 2.83
CA PRO A 265 0.34 7.87 4.15
C PRO A 265 -1.12 8.38 4.09
N SER A 266 -1.95 7.88 5.00
CA SER A 266 -3.38 8.16 5.06
C SER A 266 -3.82 8.63 6.45
N ASP A 267 -4.95 9.33 6.52
CA ASP A 267 -5.51 9.81 7.79
C ASP A 267 -5.95 8.65 8.69
N VAL A 268 -6.54 7.63 8.08
CA VAL A 268 -7.17 6.52 8.77
C VAL A 268 -6.89 5.21 8.03
N TYR A 269 -6.67 4.15 8.81
CA TYR A 269 -6.62 2.77 8.31
C TYR A 269 -7.64 1.92 9.07
N ALA A 270 -8.11 0.84 8.45
CA ALA A 270 -9.03 -0.10 9.07
C ALA A 270 -8.75 -1.54 8.59
N GLY A 271 -9.43 -2.51 9.19
CA GLY A 271 -9.15 -3.94 8.99
C GLY A 271 -8.08 -4.50 9.93
N LEU A 272 -7.76 -3.79 11.03
CA LEU A 272 -7.00 -4.33 12.14
C LEU A 272 -7.92 -5.21 13.01
N PRO A 273 -7.69 -6.52 13.14
CA PRO A 273 -8.53 -7.38 13.98
C PRO A 273 -8.24 -7.16 15.47
N ALA A 274 -9.27 -7.28 16.31
CA ALA A 274 -9.08 -7.48 17.75
C ALA A 274 -8.52 -8.90 18.05
N PRO A 275 -7.78 -9.08 19.16
CA PRO A 275 -7.19 -10.37 19.51
C PRO A 275 -8.24 -11.44 19.82
N GLU A 276 -8.03 -12.67 19.35
CA GLU A 276 -8.70 -13.86 19.89
C GLU A 276 -8.10 -14.26 21.25
N ALA A 277 -8.70 -15.25 21.92
CA ALA A 277 -8.09 -15.84 23.11
C ALA A 277 -6.68 -16.36 22.81
N ASP A 278 -5.76 -16.16 23.76
CA ASP A 278 -4.33 -16.47 23.65
C ASP A 278 -3.55 -15.70 22.56
N GLU A 279 -4.17 -14.73 21.89
CA GLU A 279 -3.52 -13.89 20.89
C GLU A 279 -3.10 -12.52 21.45
N GLU A 280 -1.91 -12.06 21.05
CA GLU A 280 -1.51 -10.66 21.10
C GLU A 280 -1.53 -10.11 19.67
N VAL A 281 -2.27 -9.02 19.45
CA VAL A 281 -2.23 -8.27 18.18
C VAL A 281 -1.36 -7.03 18.37
N VAL A 282 -0.38 -6.86 17.49
CA VAL A 282 0.56 -5.75 17.48
C VAL A 282 0.41 -4.98 16.19
N LEU A 283 0.31 -3.66 16.27
CA LEU A 283 0.46 -2.75 15.14
C LEU A 283 1.91 -2.26 15.06
N TRP A 284 2.56 -2.47 13.93
CA TRP A 284 3.87 -1.89 13.61
C TRP A 284 3.68 -0.48 13.05
N VAL A 285 3.85 0.53 13.91
CA VAL A 285 3.74 1.94 13.53
C VAL A 285 5.07 2.41 12.94
N GLN A 286 5.12 2.61 11.62
CA GLN A 286 6.34 2.93 10.87
C GLN A 286 6.34 4.41 10.44
N ASN A 287 6.80 5.31 11.31
CA ASN A 287 6.85 6.74 10.98
C ASN A 287 7.56 6.92 9.62
N SER A 288 6.87 7.50 8.65
CA SER A 288 7.39 7.63 7.28
C SER A 288 8.07 8.98 7.03
N HIS A 289 8.22 9.78 8.09
CA HIS A 289 8.60 11.18 7.98
C HIS A 289 9.93 11.52 8.64
N PRO A 290 10.56 12.64 8.20
CA PRO A 290 11.79 13.16 8.78
C PRO A 290 11.63 13.95 10.09
N PHE A 291 10.45 13.89 10.71
CA PHE A 291 10.11 14.57 11.95
C PHE A 291 9.35 13.61 12.88
N PRO A 292 9.38 13.84 14.21
CA PRO A 292 8.73 12.94 15.14
C PRO A 292 7.20 13.04 15.04
N ILE A 293 6.52 11.91 15.18
CA ILE A 293 5.08 11.89 15.48
C ILE A 293 4.93 12.31 16.95
N ALA A 294 4.10 13.30 17.23
CA ALA A 294 3.92 13.78 18.58
C ALA A 294 3.06 12.82 19.43
N SER A 295 3.21 12.92 20.75
CA SER A 295 2.36 12.19 21.69
C SER A 295 0.89 12.51 21.45
N GLY A 296 0.05 11.49 21.40
CA GLY A 296 -1.40 11.61 21.22
C GLY A 296 -1.87 11.72 19.77
N GLU A 297 -0.97 11.67 18.77
CA GLU A 297 -1.38 11.78 17.35
C GLU A 297 -1.84 10.46 16.74
N ILE A 298 -1.33 9.34 17.23
CA ILE A 298 -1.77 8.00 16.82
C ILE A 298 -2.83 7.51 17.81
N GLY A 299 -3.88 6.88 17.32
CA GLY A 299 -4.90 6.29 18.19
C GLY A 299 -5.66 5.14 17.56
N LEU A 300 -6.33 4.36 18.42
CA LEU A 300 -7.16 3.22 18.06
C LEU A 300 -8.58 3.41 18.60
N ASN A 301 -9.58 2.97 17.84
CA ASN A 301 -10.94 2.80 18.33
C ASN A 301 -11.55 1.53 17.77
N LEU A 302 -12.53 0.95 18.49
CA LEU A 302 -13.39 -0.06 17.90
C LEU A 302 -14.18 0.57 16.75
N MET A 303 -14.29 -0.18 15.64
CA MET A 303 -15.02 0.23 14.45
C MET A 303 -16.42 0.72 14.83
N GLY A 304 -16.78 1.94 14.40
CA GLY A 304 -18.09 2.54 14.67
C GLY A 304 -18.34 2.96 16.12
N HIS A 305 -17.30 3.06 16.95
CA HIS A 305 -17.40 3.52 18.33
C HIS A 305 -16.45 4.69 18.62
N ALA A 306 -16.91 5.64 19.46
CA ALA A 306 -16.12 6.72 20.03
C ALA A 306 -16.01 6.56 21.56
N PRO A 307 -14.94 7.08 22.21
CA PRO A 307 -13.84 7.88 21.65
C PRO A 307 -12.64 7.03 21.17
N THR A 308 -11.77 7.66 20.38
CA THR A 308 -10.43 7.14 20.06
C THR A 308 -9.51 7.23 21.28
N VAL A 309 -8.85 6.11 21.62
CA VAL A 309 -7.81 6.06 22.65
C VAL A 309 -6.47 6.31 21.97
N THR A 310 -5.71 7.29 22.45
CA THR A 310 -4.49 7.77 21.79
C THR A 310 -3.21 7.30 22.49
N LEU A 311 -2.19 7.00 21.70
CA LEU A 311 -0.87 6.61 22.16
C LEU A 311 -0.15 7.84 22.73
N GLN A 312 0.10 7.83 24.05
CA GLN A 312 0.80 8.90 24.75
C GLN A 312 2.32 8.76 24.69
N LYS A 313 2.85 8.48 23.50
CA LYS A 313 4.27 8.31 23.26
C LYS A 313 4.66 8.94 21.91
N PRO A 314 5.68 9.82 21.88
CA PRO A 314 6.21 10.30 20.61
C PRO A 314 6.98 9.19 19.89
N ILE A 315 6.96 9.22 18.55
CA ILE A 315 7.68 8.26 17.70
C ILE A 315 8.71 9.05 16.88
N ALA A 316 9.98 8.68 17.00
CA ALA A 316 11.08 9.39 16.35
C ALA A 316 10.97 9.38 14.80
N PRO A 317 11.63 10.31 14.09
CA PRO A 317 11.70 10.31 12.63
C PRO A 317 12.11 8.94 12.08
N TYR A 318 11.40 8.40 11.09
CA TYR A 318 11.68 7.09 10.50
C TYR A 318 11.70 5.89 11.46
N ALA A 319 11.24 6.04 12.70
CA ALA A 319 11.21 4.96 13.69
C ALA A 319 10.10 3.93 13.42
N THR A 320 10.33 2.71 13.89
CA THR A 320 9.34 1.62 13.87
C THR A 320 8.97 1.25 15.30
N TYR A 321 7.73 1.56 15.69
CA TYR A 321 7.22 1.32 17.03
C TYR A 321 6.30 0.10 17.08
N ARG A 322 6.54 -0.79 18.05
CA ARG A 322 5.68 -1.93 18.38
C ARG A 322 4.54 -1.48 19.29
N LEU A 323 3.33 -1.31 18.77
CA LEU A 323 2.15 -0.97 19.57
C LEU A 323 1.29 -2.22 19.81
N SER A 324 1.22 -2.71 21.05
CA SER A 324 0.25 -3.76 21.37
C SER A 324 -1.16 -3.16 21.40
N VAL A 325 -2.13 -3.82 20.74
CA VAL A 325 -3.54 -3.37 20.76
C VAL A 325 -4.07 -3.29 22.19
N ALA A 326 -3.62 -4.20 23.08
CA ALA A 326 -4.04 -4.24 24.47
C ALA A 326 -3.59 -3.02 25.29
N GLU A 327 -2.58 -2.26 24.85
CA GLU A 327 -2.17 -1.02 25.51
C GLU A 327 -3.25 0.06 25.44
N LEU A 328 -4.01 0.12 24.34
CA LEU A 328 -5.04 1.15 24.10
C LEU A 328 -6.46 0.59 24.22
N LEU A 329 -6.67 -0.68 23.85
CA LEU A 329 -7.97 -1.34 23.83
C LEU A 329 -7.91 -2.70 24.54
N PRO A 330 -7.67 -2.76 25.87
CA PRO A 330 -7.47 -4.01 26.61
C PRO A 330 -8.69 -4.95 26.62
N GLN A 331 -9.88 -4.42 26.33
CA GLN A 331 -11.13 -5.19 26.28
C GLN A 331 -11.53 -5.61 24.86
N ALA A 332 -10.78 -5.19 23.82
CA ALA A 332 -11.08 -5.59 22.45
C ALA A 332 -10.90 -7.10 22.29
N ARG A 333 -11.90 -7.79 21.74
CA ARG A 333 -11.86 -9.23 21.48
C ARG A 333 -12.37 -9.53 20.08
N TRP A 334 -11.76 -10.51 19.42
CA TRP A 334 -12.30 -11.07 18.18
C TRP A 334 -13.79 -11.45 18.38
N PRO A 335 -14.70 -11.10 17.44
CA PRO A 335 -14.45 -10.60 16.10
C PRO A 335 -14.41 -9.07 15.95
N GLN A 336 -14.30 -8.28 17.02
CA GLN A 336 -14.33 -6.82 16.89
C GLN A 336 -13.25 -6.28 15.93
N GLN A 337 -13.61 -5.25 15.16
CA GLN A 337 -12.72 -4.58 14.22
C GLN A 337 -12.18 -3.27 14.81
N ILE A 338 -10.97 -2.87 14.43
CA ILE A 338 -10.30 -1.68 14.96
C ILE A 338 -9.96 -0.71 13.82
N GLU A 339 -10.27 0.57 14.04
CA GLU A 339 -9.82 1.70 13.23
C GLU A 339 -8.54 2.29 13.82
N ILE A 340 -7.65 2.73 12.93
CA ILE A 340 -6.37 3.36 13.27
C ILE A 340 -6.44 4.81 12.83
N LYS A 341 -6.44 5.75 13.78
CA LYS A 341 -6.23 7.17 13.50
C LYS A 341 -4.73 7.39 13.34
N ALA A 342 -4.31 7.61 12.10
CA ALA A 342 -2.90 7.64 11.68
C ALA A 342 -2.42 9.05 11.32
N GLY A 343 -3.32 9.99 11.05
CA GLY A 343 -3.00 11.41 10.84
C GLY A 343 -2.05 11.70 9.68
N LYS A 344 -1.97 10.80 8.69
CA LYS A 344 -0.99 10.81 7.58
C LYS A 344 0.47 10.70 8.04
N HIS A 345 0.76 10.09 9.19
CA HIS A 345 2.13 9.94 9.68
C HIS A 345 2.93 8.78 9.07
N PHE A 346 2.24 7.75 8.57
CA PHE A 346 2.90 6.56 8.07
C PHE A 346 2.19 5.99 6.85
N VAL A 347 2.98 5.44 5.93
CA VAL A 347 2.52 4.56 4.84
C VAL A 347 1.91 3.30 5.44
N ARG A 348 1.09 2.59 4.66
CA ARG A 348 0.31 1.42 5.10
C ARG A 348 1.09 0.54 6.09
N PRO A 349 0.65 0.49 7.37
CA PRO A 349 1.39 -0.22 8.40
C PRO A 349 1.18 -1.73 8.26
N ARG A 350 1.80 -2.51 9.13
CA ARG A 350 1.54 -3.95 9.25
C ARG A 350 1.05 -4.26 10.66
N TYR A 351 0.27 -5.33 10.79
CA TYR A 351 -0.03 -5.89 12.09
C TYR A 351 0.45 -7.33 12.16
N GLU A 352 0.91 -7.73 13.33
CA GLU A 352 1.40 -9.07 13.61
C GLU A 352 0.65 -9.66 14.79
N ILE A 353 0.26 -10.91 14.66
CA ILE A 353 -0.49 -11.64 15.67
C ILE A 353 0.38 -12.76 16.20
N PHE A 354 0.57 -12.80 17.51
CA PHE A 354 1.32 -13.84 18.22
C PHE A 354 0.35 -14.68 19.03
N ASN A 355 0.37 -16.00 18.84
CA ASN A 355 -0.46 -16.91 19.62
C ASN A 355 0.38 -17.58 20.72
N ALA A 356 0.09 -17.28 21.98
CA ALA A 356 0.84 -17.76 23.13
C ALA A 356 0.74 -19.28 23.32
N LYS A 357 -0.38 -19.89 22.88
CA LYS A 357 -0.65 -21.33 23.01
C LYS A 357 0.06 -22.15 21.93
N THR A 358 -0.04 -21.73 20.67
CA THR A 358 0.56 -22.45 19.54
C THR A 358 2.01 -22.03 19.26
N LYS A 359 2.46 -20.91 19.86
CA LYS A 359 3.76 -20.27 19.59
C LYS A 359 3.95 -19.83 18.14
N ARG A 360 2.87 -19.78 17.35
CA ARG A 360 2.90 -19.30 15.97
C ARG A 360 2.67 -17.79 15.91
N SER A 361 3.18 -17.17 14.87
CA SER A 361 2.86 -15.79 14.50
C SER A 361 2.40 -15.70 13.05
N ARG A 362 1.67 -14.64 12.74
CA ARG A 362 1.31 -14.26 11.37
C ARG A 362 1.34 -12.75 11.22
N ILE A 363 1.71 -12.25 10.05
CA ILE A 363 1.72 -10.82 9.76
C ILE A 363 0.85 -10.53 8.53
N SER A 364 0.09 -9.43 8.61
CA SER A 364 -0.71 -8.91 7.50
C SER A 364 -0.72 -7.38 7.58
N HIS A 365 -1.60 -6.70 6.84
CA HIS A 365 -1.73 -5.25 6.88
C HIS A 365 -3.19 -4.80 6.94
N PRO A 366 -3.49 -3.67 7.60
CA PRO A 366 -4.77 -2.99 7.42
C PRO A 366 -4.80 -2.26 6.06
N ASN A 367 -5.96 -1.74 5.67
CA ASN A 367 -6.14 -1.00 4.42
C ASN A 367 -6.50 0.46 4.68
N VAL A 368 -6.35 1.28 3.64
CA VAL A 368 -6.69 2.71 3.68
C VAL A 368 -8.21 2.84 3.85
N GLU A 369 -8.61 3.46 4.95
CA GLU A 369 -9.98 3.92 5.11
C GLU A 369 -10.14 5.28 4.43
N ARG A 370 -11.16 5.41 3.58
CA ARG A 370 -11.33 6.56 2.71
C ARG A 370 -12.07 7.67 3.44
N THR A 371 -11.46 8.85 3.45
CA THR A 371 -12.05 10.09 3.98
C THR A 371 -12.70 10.93 2.89
N ASP A 372 -12.41 10.64 1.63
CA ASP A 372 -12.89 11.37 0.45
C ASP A 372 -14.12 10.72 -0.21
N LEU A 373 -14.42 9.45 0.12
CA LEU A 373 -15.58 8.76 -0.41
C LEU A 373 -16.85 9.13 0.35
N LYS A 374 -17.94 9.23 -0.40
CA LYS A 374 -19.29 9.44 0.09
C LYS A 374 -20.22 8.42 -0.56
N PRO A 375 -21.31 8.05 0.11
CA PRO A 375 -22.42 7.33 -0.52
C PRO A 375 -22.79 7.91 -1.88
N ASP A 376 -22.93 7.04 -2.87
CA ASP A 376 -23.33 7.42 -4.23
C ASP A 376 -24.66 6.75 -4.59
N PRO A 377 -25.79 7.46 -4.48
CA PRO A 377 -27.11 6.87 -4.70
C PRO A 377 -27.29 6.34 -6.13
N ARG A 378 -26.48 6.80 -7.10
CA ARG A 378 -26.53 6.31 -8.48
C ARG A 378 -26.16 4.84 -8.59
N LEU A 379 -25.40 4.27 -7.65
CA LEU A 379 -25.02 2.86 -7.66
C LEU A 379 -26.26 1.93 -7.61
N TYR A 380 -27.32 2.33 -6.88
CA TYR A 380 -28.61 1.63 -6.88
C TYR A 380 -29.24 1.56 -8.26
N ASP A 381 -29.10 2.61 -9.07
CA ASP A 381 -29.65 2.62 -10.43
C ASP A 381 -28.73 1.94 -11.45
N LEU A 382 -27.42 1.94 -11.19
CA LEU A 382 -26.42 1.44 -12.13
C LEU A 382 -26.31 -0.08 -12.15
N HIS A 383 -26.71 -0.78 -11.07
CA HIS A 383 -26.62 -2.25 -11.01
C HIS A 383 -27.39 -2.95 -12.15
N ARG A 384 -28.47 -2.34 -12.66
CA ARG A 384 -29.23 -2.89 -13.80
C ARG A 384 -28.41 -2.96 -15.09
N TRP A 385 -27.38 -2.14 -15.23
CA TRP A 385 -26.49 -2.07 -16.40
C TRP A 385 -25.13 -2.71 -16.13
N LEU A 386 -24.62 -2.56 -14.91
CA LEU A 386 -23.29 -3.03 -14.49
C LEU A 386 -23.31 -4.36 -13.72
N GLY A 387 -24.47 -5.01 -13.64
CA GLY A 387 -24.69 -6.30 -12.98
C GLY A 387 -24.26 -6.26 -11.51
N LYS A 388 -23.25 -7.06 -11.14
CA LYS A 388 -22.73 -7.15 -9.77
C LYS A 388 -22.02 -5.88 -9.30
N LEU A 389 -21.75 -4.90 -10.18
CA LEU A 389 -21.00 -3.68 -9.88
C LEU A 389 -19.62 -4.01 -9.28
N HIS A 390 -19.40 -3.69 -8.00
CA HIS A 390 -18.15 -3.90 -7.30
C HIS A 390 -18.11 -5.30 -6.71
N ILE A 391 -17.06 -6.05 -7.03
CA ILE A 391 -16.83 -7.42 -6.57
C ILE A 391 -15.54 -7.41 -5.73
N LEU A 392 -15.60 -7.99 -4.54
CA LEU A 392 -14.41 -8.39 -3.79
C LEU A 392 -14.31 -9.93 -3.82
N PRO A 393 -13.51 -10.51 -4.74
CA PRO A 393 -13.32 -11.94 -4.81
C PRO A 393 -12.28 -12.41 -3.79
N ALA A 394 -12.46 -13.58 -3.18
CA ALA A 394 -11.48 -14.22 -2.31
C ALA A 394 -11.47 -15.75 -2.44
N PRO A 395 -10.32 -16.43 -2.24
CA PRO A 395 -10.22 -17.87 -2.34
C PRO A 395 -11.18 -18.58 -1.40
N PHE A 396 -11.79 -19.64 -1.90
CA PHE A 396 -12.30 -20.74 -1.09
C PHE A 396 -11.34 -21.91 -1.34
N LEU A 397 -10.28 -21.98 -0.54
CA LEU A 397 -9.23 -22.98 -0.64
C LEU A 397 -9.80 -24.40 -0.37
N PRO A 398 -9.08 -25.47 -0.75
CA PRO A 398 -9.56 -26.85 -0.56
C PRO A 398 -10.09 -27.10 0.87
N PRO A 399 -11.41 -27.34 1.05
CA PRO A 399 -12.05 -27.31 2.36
C PRO A 399 -11.70 -28.52 3.24
N GLU A 400 -11.14 -29.58 2.66
CA GLU A 400 -10.53 -30.68 3.42
C GLU A 400 -9.27 -30.27 4.19
N ARG A 401 -8.57 -29.22 3.75
CA ARG A 401 -7.36 -28.71 4.40
C ARG A 401 -7.59 -27.37 5.08
N PHE A 402 -8.36 -26.48 4.47
CA PHE A 402 -8.47 -25.09 4.91
C PHE A 402 -9.87 -24.75 5.42
N ARG A 403 -9.92 -24.06 6.56
CA ARG A 403 -11.11 -23.35 7.04
C ARG A 403 -10.99 -21.87 6.68
N SER A 404 -12.01 -21.33 6.02
CA SER A 404 -12.04 -19.94 5.54
C SER A 404 -13.06 -19.13 6.32
N VAL A 405 -12.63 -18.01 6.90
CA VAL A 405 -13.49 -17.06 7.64
C VAL A 405 -13.40 -15.70 6.97
N MET A 406 -14.54 -15.04 6.83
CA MET A 406 -14.69 -13.72 6.21
C MET A 406 -15.28 -12.72 7.20
N GLN A 407 -14.82 -11.48 7.14
CA GLN A 407 -15.32 -10.38 7.95
C GLN A 407 -15.45 -9.11 7.11
N PRO A 408 -16.68 -8.77 6.66
CA PRO A 408 -16.94 -7.51 5.97
C PRO A 408 -16.53 -6.30 6.82
N THR A 409 -15.86 -5.33 6.19
CA THR A 409 -15.29 -4.17 6.86
C THR A 409 -15.80 -2.87 6.20
N PRO A 410 -16.46 -1.97 6.94
CA PRO A 410 -16.73 -0.61 6.48
C PRO A 410 -15.41 0.16 6.30
N MET A 411 -15.18 0.74 5.12
CA MET A 411 -13.88 1.33 4.76
C MET A 411 -13.95 2.77 4.25
N SER A 412 -15.07 3.45 4.46
CA SER A 412 -15.14 4.91 4.38
C SER A 412 -15.61 5.48 5.72
N THR A 413 -15.08 6.65 6.08
CA THR A 413 -15.46 7.35 7.31
C THR A 413 -16.91 7.82 7.32
N THR A 414 -17.57 7.80 6.17
CA THR A 414 -18.99 8.15 6.00
C THR A 414 -19.91 6.92 5.96
N THR A 415 -19.36 5.69 5.97
CA THR A 415 -20.16 4.46 5.95
C THR A 415 -20.75 4.16 7.33
N GLU A 416 -22.04 4.44 7.52
CA GLU A 416 -22.79 4.07 8.73
C GLU A 416 -23.42 2.68 8.64
N THR A 417 -23.79 2.26 7.43
CA THR A 417 -24.30 0.91 7.14
C THR A 417 -23.63 0.32 5.90
N LEU A 418 -23.56 -1.01 5.85
CA LEU A 418 -22.93 -1.80 4.80
C LEU A 418 -23.91 -2.89 4.32
N PRO A 419 -24.70 -2.62 3.27
CA PRO A 419 -25.53 -3.65 2.64
C PRO A 419 -24.69 -4.63 1.84
N VAL A 420 -24.60 -5.88 2.29
CA VAL A 420 -23.63 -6.83 1.72
C VAL A 420 -24.18 -8.26 1.67
N LYS A 421 -23.75 -9.00 0.65
CA LYS A 421 -23.99 -10.44 0.51
C LYS A 421 -22.77 -11.16 -0.07
N ALA A 422 -22.66 -12.44 0.24
CA ALA A 422 -21.63 -13.33 -0.27
C ALA A 422 -22.22 -14.32 -1.27
N LEU A 423 -21.53 -14.50 -2.40
CA LEU A 423 -21.85 -15.47 -3.44
C LEU A 423 -20.72 -16.49 -3.50
N LEU A 424 -21.04 -17.78 -3.36
CA LEU A 424 -20.05 -18.86 -3.39
C LEU A 424 -20.08 -19.58 -4.74
N PHE A 425 -18.91 -19.80 -5.32
CA PHE A 425 -18.76 -20.43 -6.64
C PHE A 425 -17.80 -21.62 -6.57
N ASP A 426 -18.08 -22.66 -7.36
CA ASP A 426 -17.09 -23.67 -7.73
C ASP A 426 -16.06 -23.08 -8.71
N ALA A 427 -14.87 -23.69 -8.80
CA ALA A 427 -13.85 -23.26 -9.75
C ALA A 427 -14.31 -23.25 -11.22
N SER A 428 -15.32 -24.06 -11.56
CA SER A 428 -15.98 -24.07 -12.88
C SER A 428 -16.79 -22.80 -13.21
N GLY A 429 -17.07 -21.95 -12.22
CA GLY A 429 -17.95 -20.79 -12.33
C GLY A 429 -19.42 -21.06 -11.99
N GLU A 430 -19.76 -22.29 -11.61
CA GLU A 430 -21.09 -22.63 -11.10
C GLU A 430 -21.35 -21.92 -9.76
N ALA A 431 -22.46 -21.21 -9.66
CA ALA A 431 -22.92 -20.61 -8.41
C ALA A 431 -23.48 -21.69 -7.47
N LEU A 432 -22.87 -21.85 -6.29
CA LEU A 432 -23.24 -22.87 -5.31
C LEU A 432 -24.21 -22.34 -4.24
N GLY A 433 -24.12 -21.05 -3.89
CA GLY A 433 -25.01 -20.47 -2.90
C GLY A 433 -24.82 -18.98 -2.66
N GLU A 434 -25.82 -18.38 -2.03
CA GLU A 434 -25.87 -16.97 -1.64
C GLU A 434 -26.16 -16.86 -0.14
N HIS A 435 -25.42 -16.00 0.56
CA HIS A 435 -25.69 -15.61 1.94
C HIS A 435 -25.86 -14.09 2.02
N ARG A 436 -27.01 -13.64 2.54
CA ARG A 436 -27.34 -12.22 2.69
C ARG A 436 -27.14 -11.80 4.14
N PHE A 437 -26.26 -10.83 4.37
CA PHE A 437 -26.01 -10.29 5.71
C PHE A 437 -27.05 -9.23 6.11
N GLY A 438 -27.81 -8.71 5.13
CA GLY A 438 -28.61 -7.52 5.30
C GLY A 438 -27.75 -6.25 5.26
N SER A 439 -28.22 -5.20 5.92
CA SER A 439 -27.51 -3.93 6.06
C SER A 439 -26.81 -3.88 7.42
N LEU A 440 -25.53 -4.27 7.42
CA LEU A 440 -24.71 -4.30 8.64
C LEU A 440 -24.46 -2.87 9.13
N LYS A 441 -24.56 -2.61 10.43
CA LYS A 441 -24.10 -1.34 10.98
C LYS A 441 -22.58 -1.28 10.96
N ARG A 442 -22.02 -0.07 10.94
CA ARG A 442 -20.57 0.12 11.04
C ARG A 442 -19.94 -0.61 12.23
N SER A 443 -20.64 -0.62 13.37
CA SER A 443 -20.21 -1.30 14.60
C SER A 443 -20.39 -2.82 14.59
N ASP A 444 -21.15 -3.37 13.65
CA ASP A 444 -21.39 -4.81 13.57
C ASP A 444 -20.11 -5.49 13.10
N SER A 445 -19.57 -6.36 13.96
CA SER A 445 -18.37 -7.13 13.67
C SER A 445 -18.73 -8.59 13.55
N ILE A 446 -18.83 -9.08 12.32
CA ILE A 446 -19.21 -10.46 12.01
C ILE A 446 -17.97 -11.22 11.53
N ALA A 447 -17.74 -12.40 12.09
CA ALA A 447 -16.81 -13.40 11.56
C ALA A 447 -17.62 -14.54 10.96
N PHE A 448 -17.83 -14.51 9.65
CA PHE A 448 -18.62 -15.49 8.92
C PHE A 448 -17.75 -16.66 8.48
N ASP A 449 -18.05 -17.85 9.00
CA ASP A 449 -17.34 -19.08 8.65
C ASP A 449 -17.88 -19.65 7.33
N LEU A 450 -17.18 -19.36 6.24
CA LEU A 450 -17.55 -19.80 4.90
C LEU A 450 -17.52 -21.33 4.78
N THR A 451 -16.55 -21.97 5.43
CA THR A 451 -16.38 -23.43 5.37
C THR A 451 -17.50 -24.14 6.12
N ALA A 452 -17.86 -23.66 7.31
CA ALA A 452 -19.00 -24.18 8.06
C ALA A 452 -20.30 -23.98 7.28
N TRP A 453 -20.55 -22.78 6.75
CA TRP A 453 -21.74 -22.49 5.94
C TRP A 453 -21.87 -23.40 4.72
N ALA A 454 -20.79 -23.60 3.95
CA ALA A 454 -20.79 -24.48 2.79
C ALA A 454 -21.11 -25.94 3.17
N LYS A 455 -20.51 -26.42 4.27
CA LYS A 455 -20.74 -27.79 4.78
C LYS A 455 -22.17 -27.99 5.26
N GLU A 456 -22.69 -27.07 6.07
CA GLU A 456 -24.04 -27.13 6.64
C GLU A 456 -25.12 -27.02 5.56
N SER A 457 -24.85 -26.25 4.50
CA SER A 457 -25.74 -26.11 3.35
C SER A 457 -25.63 -27.28 2.34
N GLY A 458 -24.77 -28.26 2.60
CA GLY A 458 -24.60 -29.43 1.73
C GLY A 458 -23.99 -29.11 0.36
N MET A 459 -23.28 -27.98 0.23
CA MET A 459 -22.66 -27.54 -1.03
C MET A 459 -21.52 -28.49 -1.42
N ARG A 460 -21.41 -28.80 -2.71
CA ARG A 460 -20.38 -29.68 -3.24
C ARG A 460 -19.53 -28.93 -4.26
N PHE A 461 -18.22 -28.91 -4.02
CA PHE A 461 -17.24 -28.36 -4.94
C PHE A 461 -16.73 -29.48 -5.82
N ALA A 462 -17.26 -29.60 -7.04
CA ALA A 462 -16.82 -30.61 -8.00
C ALA A 462 -15.31 -30.47 -8.31
N SER A 463 -14.81 -29.24 -8.27
CA SER A 463 -13.40 -28.92 -8.51
C SER A 463 -12.52 -29.05 -7.26
N GLY A 464 -13.09 -29.33 -6.09
CA GLY A 464 -12.38 -29.40 -4.79
C GLY A 464 -12.02 -28.05 -4.17
N TYR A 465 -12.26 -26.94 -4.88
CA TYR A 465 -12.05 -25.57 -4.41
C TYR A 465 -12.93 -24.61 -5.21
N GLY A 466 -12.91 -23.33 -4.83
CA GLY A 466 -13.64 -22.28 -5.54
C GLY A 466 -13.30 -20.90 -5.03
N HIS A 467 -14.26 -19.99 -5.05
CA HIS A 467 -14.09 -18.65 -4.49
C HIS A 467 -15.41 -18.09 -4.00
N VAL A 468 -15.30 -17.10 -3.11
CA VAL A 468 -16.41 -16.26 -2.71
C VAL A 468 -16.29 -14.91 -3.41
N GLU A 469 -17.41 -14.34 -3.82
CA GLU A 469 -17.53 -12.94 -4.22
C GLU A 469 -18.38 -12.21 -3.18
N LEU A 470 -17.76 -11.25 -2.49
CA LEU A 470 -18.50 -10.29 -1.68
C LEU A 470 -18.98 -9.17 -2.59
N VAL A 471 -20.29 -8.88 -2.56
CA VAL A 471 -20.94 -7.85 -3.39
C VAL A 471 -21.93 -7.04 -2.55
N TYR A 472 -22.31 -5.87 -3.03
CA TYR A 472 -23.38 -5.09 -2.40
C TYR A 472 -24.72 -5.81 -2.50
N ASP A 473 -25.50 -5.78 -1.41
CA ASP A 473 -26.87 -6.27 -1.38
C ASP A 473 -27.87 -5.12 -1.53
N PHE A 474 -28.20 -4.77 -2.78
CA PHE A 474 -29.07 -3.61 -3.06
C PHE A 474 -30.49 -3.75 -2.48
N ASP A 475 -31.02 -4.96 -2.30
CA ASP A 475 -32.38 -5.12 -1.73
C ASP A 475 -32.39 -4.98 -0.20
N ALA A 476 -31.23 -5.09 0.46
CA ALA A 476 -31.13 -4.84 1.90
C ALA A 476 -31.31 -3.35 2.26
N GLY A 477 -31.23 -2.45 1.27
CA GLY A 477 -31.28 -1.00 1.46
C GLY A 477 -30.05 -0.45 2.21
N GLY A 478 -29.99 0.87 2.35
CA GLY A 478 -28.86 1.56 2.99
C GLY A 478 -28.11 2.45 2.02
N GLU A 479 -26.81 2.61 2.24
CA GLU A 479 -25.95 3.47 1.46
C GLU A 479 -24.72 2.68 0.97
N VAL A 480 -24.28 2.97 -0.26
CA VAL A 480 -23.12 2.32 -0.89
C VAL A 480 -22.18 3.37 -1.47
N ASP A 481 -20.88 3.17 -1.31
CA ASP A 481 -19.85 4.14 -1.73
C ASP A 481 -18.90 3.60 -2.82
N GLY A 482 -19.01 2.31 -3.17
CA GLY A 482 -18.14 1.65 -4.14
C GLY A 482 -16.81 1.15 -3.54
N TRP A 483 -16.67 1.07 -2.21
CA TRP A 483 -15.44 0.69 -1.52
C TRP A 483 -15.62 -0.50 -0.57
N LEU A 484 -16.18 -1.60 -1.09
CA LEU A 484 -16.44 -2.81 -0.31
C LEU A 484 -15.13 -3.53 0.05
N HIS A 485 -14.98 -3.91 1.32
CA HIS A 485 -13.79 -4.57 1.85
C HIS A 485 -14.16 -5.70 2.81
N SER A 486 -13.21 -6.58 3.03
CA SER A 486 -13.29 -7.64 4.04
C SER A 486 -11.90 -8.09 4.46
N LEU A 487 -11.79 -8.49 5.73
CA LEU A 487 -10.70 -9.35 6.19
C LEU A 487 -11.07 -10.80 5.85
N PHE A 488 -10.12 -11.56 5.30
CA PHE A 488 -10.23 -13.00 5.08
C PHE A 488 -9.15 -13.70 5.88
N ARG A 489 -9.53 -14.72 6.63
CA ARG A 489 -8.65 -15.53 7.48
C ARG A 489 -8.75 -16.99 7.08
N TYR A 490 -7.60 -17.59 6.84
CA TYR A 490 -7.48 -18.99 6.42
C TYR A 490 -6.72 -19.76 7.47
N TYR A 491 -7.32 -20.85 7.97
CA TYR A 491 -6.71 -21.77 8.91
C TYR A 491 -6.36 -23.06 8.19
N ASP A 492 -5.11 -23.50 8.26
CA ASP A 492 -4.69 -24.80 7.75
C ASP A 492 -4.88 -25.85 8.87
N ALA A 493 -5.79 -26.79 8.65
CA ALA A 493 -6.11 -27.83 9.61
C ALA A 493 -4.95 -28.81 9.86
N GLY A 494 -4.07 -29.00 8.87
CA GLY A 494 -2.91 -29.89 8.99
C GLY A 494 -1.81 -29.29 9.85
N SER A 495 -1.43 -28.04 9.57
CA SER A 495 -0.34 -27.38 10.28
C SER A 495 -0.77 -26.60 11.53
N GLY A 496 -2.03 -26.20 11.63
CA GLY A 496 -2.52 -25.22 12.59
C GLY A 496 -2.05 -23.79 12.29
N HIS A 497 -1.48 -23.54 11.11
CA HIS A 497 -1.04 -22.21 10.69
C HIS A 497 -2.21 -21.36 10.19
N VAL A 498 -2.07 -20.04 10.24
CA VAL A 498 -3.13 -19.09 9.87
C VAL A 498 -2.54 -17.98 9.02
N ALA A 499 -3.22 -17.64 7.93
CA ALA A 499 -2.90 -16.49 7.10
C ALA A 499 -4.09 -15.52 7.01
N GLU A 500 -3.79 -14.23 6.90
CA GLU A 500 -4.79 -13.16 6.79
C GLU A 500 -4.48 -12.26 5.60
N THR A 501 -5.52 -11.93 4.84
CA THR A 501 -5.45 -11.02 3.69
C THR A 501 -6.66 -10.09 3.73
N SER A 502 -6.48 -8.87 3.25
CA SER A 502 -7.59 -7.94 3.08
C SER A 502 -7.36 -7.04 1.88
N PHE A 503 -8.42 -6.78 1.11
CA PHE A 503 -8.35 -5.96 -0.10
C PHE A 503 -9.70 -5.31 -0.41
N GLY A 504 -9.71 -4.38 -1.36
CA GLY A 504 -10.88 -3.64 -1.81
C GLY A 504 -11.52 -4.19 -3.08
N SER A 505 -12.83 -4.02 -3.20
CA SER A 505 -13.60 -4.38 -4.38
C SER A 505 -13.28 -3.50 -5.59
N HIS A 506 -13.45 -4.05 -6.79
CA HIS A 506 -13.41 -3.29 -8.05
C HIS A 506 -14.55 -3.72 -8.98
N ILE A 507 -14.77 -2.99 -10.08
CA ILE A 507 -15.61 -3.46 -11.18
C ILE A 507 -14.73 -4.27 -12.15
N PHE A 508 -15.20 -5.44 -12.56
CA PHE A 508 -14.43 -6.38 -13.38
C PHE A 508 -15.17 -6.74 -14.67
N ASN A 509 -14.41 -6.91 -15.76
CA ASN A 509 -14.84 -7.57 -16.99
C ASN A 509 -16.24 -7.15 -17.47
N THR A 510 -16.37 -5.85 -17.73
CA THR A 510 -17.58 -5.25 -18.30
C THR A 510 -17.17 -4.20 -19.33
N ALA A 511 -18.05 -3.97 -20.32
CA ALA A 511 -17.82 -2.99 -21.37
C ALA A 511 -18.08 -1.54 -20.90
N LEU A 512 -18.85 -1.38 -19.82
CA LEU A 512 -19.24 -0.08 -19.29
C LEU A 512 -18.22 0.42 -18.27
N VAL A 513 -17.99 1.73 -18.25
CA VAL A 513 -17.11 2.38 -17.28
C VAL A 513 -17.92 3.21 -16.31
N TYR A 514 -17.49 3.23 -15.05
CA TYR A 514 -18.04 4.09 -14.02
C TYR A 514 -16.90 4.72 -13.23
N LYS A 515 -16.78 6.05 -13.29
CA LYS A 515 -15.63 6.79 -12.74
C LYS A 515 -14.32 6.23 -13.32
N ASN A 516 -13.44 5.72 -12.47
CA ASN A 516 -12.15 5.13 -12.82
C ASN A 516 -12.20 3.60 -12.94
N GLU A 517 -13.39 2.99 -12.91
CA GLU A 517 -13.58 1.54 -12.96
C GLU A 517 -14.16 1.07 -14.31
N PRO A 518 -13.82 -0.14 -14.81
CA PRO A 518 -12.80 -1.07 -14.31
C PRO A 518 -11.39 -0.45 -14.28
N GLN A 519 -10.72 -0.52 -13.13
CA GLN A 519 -9.45 0.17 -12.90
C GLN A 519 -8.36 -0.22 -13.91
N SER A 520 -7.71 0.81 -14.48
CA SER A 520 -6.48 0.69 -15.26
C SER A 520 -5.32 1.34 -14.51
N TYR A 521 -4.25 0.58 -14.24
CA TYR A 521 -3.09 1.08 -13.49
C TYR A 521 -2.17 2.00 -14.31
N ALA A 522 -2.27 1.98 -15.64
CA ALA A 522 -1.40 2.72 -16.55
C ALA A 522 -2.13 3.81 -17.36
N GLY A 523 -3.44 4.00 -17.15
CA GLY A 523 -4.21 4.96 -17.94
C GLY A 523 -5.69 5.04 -17.57
N LYS A 524 -6.49 5.56 -18.50
CA LYS A 524 -7.95 5.63 -18.34
C LYS A 524 -8.57 4.23 -18.34
N PRO A 525 -9.70 4.02 -17.63
CA PRO A 525 -10.46 2.78 -17.75
C PRO A 525 -10.95 2.56 -19.20
N PRO A 526 -11.25 1.31 -19.59
CA PRO A 526 -11.29 0.13 -18.72
C PRO A 526 -9.95 -0.65 -18.72
N GLY A 527 -9.52 -1.09 -17.53
CA GLY A 527 -8.44 -2.08 -17.41
C GLY A 527 -9.00 -3.49 -17.53
N LEU A 528 -8.96 -4.08 -18.73
CA LEU A 528 -9.56 -5.40 -19.04
C LEU A 528 -8.53 -6.48 -19.34
N THR A 529 -7.27 -6.26 -18.95
CA THR A 529 -6.18 -7.22 -19.17
C THR A 529 -5.48 -7.51 -17.86
N THR A 530 -4.81 -8.65 -17.82
CA THR A 530 -4.09 -9.16 -16.66
C THR A 530 -2.59 -9.13 -16.90
N ARG A 531 -1.86 -8.63 -15.90
CA ARG A 531 -0.43 -8.79 -15.76
C ARG A 531 -0.10 -8.92 -14.28
N LEU A 532 -0.03 -10.14 -13.74
CA LEU A 532 0.29 -10.39 -12.32
C LEU A 532 1.67 -11.02 -12.17
N PHE A 533 2.20 -10.93 -10.96
CA PHE A 533 3.52 -11.45 -10.62
C PHE A 533 3.46 -12.38 -9.42
N LEU A 534 3.84 -13.64 -9.66
CA LEU A 534 3.90 -14.69 -8.67
C LEU A 534 5.36 -15.02 -8.35
N ARG A 535 5.89 -14.53 -7.22
CA ARG A 535 7.27 -14.86 -6.81
C ARG A 535 7.43 -16.36 -6.57
N LEU A 536 8.58 -16.94 -6.93
CA LEU A 536 8.90 -18.30 -6.48
C LEU A 536 9.45 -18.26 -5.05
N GLY A 537 9.08 -19.27 -4.27
CA GLY A 537 9.70 -19.56 -2.99
C GLY A 537 11.17 -19.94 -3.16
N GLY A 538 11.98 -19.69 -2.12
CA GLY A 538 13.34 -20.22 -2.02
C GLY A 538 13.35 -21.74 -1.80
N GLU A 539 14.53 -22.30 -1.57
CA GLU A 539 14.69 -23.73 -1.30
C GLU A 539 13.75 -24.21 -0.17
N GLY A 540 13.04 -25.31 -0.43
CA GLY A 540 12.07 -25.89 0.52
C GLY A 540 10.69 -25.23 0.55
N TYR A 541 10.45 -24.17 -0.23
CA TYR A 541 9.14 -23.54 -0.38
C TYR A 541 8.57 -23.79 -1.77
N ASP A 542 7.28 -24.11 -1.83
CA ASP A 542 6.51 -24.16 -3.06
C ASP A 542 5.59 -22.95 -3.15
N SER A 543 5.55 -22.31 -4.31
CA SER A 543 4.63 -21.19 -4.54
C SER A 543 3.29 -21.71 -5.01
N PHE A 544 2.22 -21.11 -4.53
CA PHE A 544 0.87 -21.39 -5.03
C PHE A 544 0.13 -20.10 -5.35
N CYS A 545 -0.87 -20.22 -6.23
CA CYS A 545 -1.69 -19.12 -6.66
C CYS A 545 -3.15 -19.54 -6.74
N HIS A 546 -4.04 -18.61 -6.40
CA HIS A 546 -5.47 -18.70 -6.68
C HIS A 546 -5.86 -17.55 -7.58
N LEU A 547 -6.14 -17.83 -8.85
CA LEU A 547 -6.65 -16.87 -9.82
C LEU A 547 -8.16 -16.95 -9.86
N VAL A 548 -8.83 -15.81 -9.75
CA VAL A 548 -10.28 -15.67 -9.89
C VAL A 548 -10.56 -14.86 -11.15
N TYR A 549 -11.56 -15.27 -11.92
CA TYR A 549 -12.07 -14.53 -13.07
C TYR A 549 -13.43 -13.89 -12.70
N PRO A 550 -13.44 -12.81 -11.89
CA PRO A 550 -14.67 -12.12 -11.51
C PRO A 550 -15.26 -11.40 -12.71
N ALA A 551 -16.58 -11.33 -12.82
CA ALA A 551 -17.24 -10.58 -13.89
C ALA A 551 -18.46 -9.83 -13.35
N SER A 552 -18.45 -8.50 -13.49
CA SER A 552 -19.57 -7.64 -13.07
C SER A 552 -20.78 -7.83 -14.00
N THR A 553 -20.53 -8.06 -15.29
CA THR A 553 -21.52 -8.45 -16.30
C THR A 553 -21.02 -9.67 -17.06
N PRO A 554 -21.86 -10.44 -17.76
CA PRO A 554 -21.39 -11.50 -18.65
C PRO A 554 -20.27 -11.00 -19.58
N TRP A 555 -19.17 -11.76 -19.67
CA TRP A 555 -17.98 -11.46 -20.48
C TRP A 555 -17.62 -12.67 -21.36
N HIS A 556 -16.38 -12.75 -21.85
CA HIS A 556 -15.90 -13.93 -22.56
C HIS A 556 -16.04 -15.19 -21.70
N GLU A 557 -16.58 -16.26 -22.28
CA GLU A 557 -16.89 -17.51 -21.58
C GLU A 557 -15.67 -18.08 -20.85
N ARG A 558 -14.47 -17.93 -21.43
CA ARG A 558 -13.22 -18.43 -20.86
C ARG A 558 -12.09 -17.44 -21.05
N SER A 559 -11.11 -17.51 -20.16
CA SER A 559 -9.84 -16.80 -20.25
C SER A 559 -8.84 -17.51 -21.16
N GLU A 560 -7.85 -16.75 -21.66
CA GLU A 560 -6.67 -17.24 -22.38
C GLU A 560 -5.42 -16.84 -21.61
N THR A 561 -5.18 -17.52 -20.49
CA THR A 561 -4.20 -17.09 -19.50
C THR A 561 -2.86 -17.80 -19.71
N SER A 562 -1.80 -17.03 -19.95
CA SER A 562 -0.42 -17.53 -19.99
C SER A 562 0.22 -17.46 -18.61
N LEU A 563 0.76 -18.58 -18.15
CA LEU A 563 1.65 -18.71 -17.00
C LEU A 563 3.09 -18.85 -17.53
N VAL A 564 3.90 -17.82 -17.35
CA VAL A 564 5.26 -17.76 -17.91
C VAL A 564 6.27 -17.80 -16.77
N LEU A 565 6.96 -18.94 -16.62
CA LEU A 565 8.07 -19.07 -15.70
C LEU A 565 9.25 -18.24 -16.20
N THR A 566 9.71 -17.31 -15.39
CA THR A 566 10.77 -16.36 -15.71
C THR A 566 11.90 -16.49 -14.70
N SER A 567 13.14 -16.53 -15.20
CA SER A 567 14.33 -16.60 -14.35
C SER A 567 14.65 -15.25 -13.69
N LYS A 568 15.54 -15.25 -12.71
CA LYS A 568 16.03 -14.01 -12.06
C LYS A 568 16.57 -12.97 -13.05
N VAL A 569 17.08 -13.38 -14.21
CA VAL A 569 17.62 -12.46 -15.24
C VAL A 569 16.58 -12.02 -16.28
N GLY A 570 15.31 -12.40 -16.10
CA GLY A 570 14.20 -11.98 -16.98
C GLY A 570 14.01 -12.86 -18.21
N GLN A 571 14.64 -14.03 -18.26
CA GLN A 571 14.47 -14.97 -19.37
C GLN A 571 13.27 -15.88 -19.12
N GLU A 572 12.44 -16.06 -20.15
CA GLU A 572 11.39 -17.08 -20.14
C GLU A 572 12.04 -18.47 -20.15
N VAL A 573 11.76 -19.25 -19.11
CA VAL A 573 12.20 -20.63 -18.95
C VAL A 573 11.16 -21.59 -19.50
N ALA A 574 9.89 -21.34 -19.18
CA ALA A 574 8.78 -22.18 -19.59
C ALA A 574 7.48 -21.39 -19.67
N ARG A 575 6.54 -21.89 -20.48
CA ARG A 575 5.20 -21.33 -20.62
C ARG A 575 4.15 -22.42 -20.57
N ARG A 576 3.05 -22.14 -19.88
CA ARG A 576 1.81 -22.92 -19.89
C ARG A 576 0.64 -21.99 -20.22
N VAL A 577 -0.37 -22.52 -20.89
CA VAL A 577 -1.62 -21.80 -21.14
C VAL A 577 -2.72 -22.53 -20.39
N VAL A 578 -3.50 -21.78 -19.61
CA VAL A 578 -4.63 -22.27 -18.84
C VAL A 578 -5.87 -21.47 -19.23
N SER A 579 -7.05 -22.07 -19.02
CA SER A 579 -8.32 -21.46 -19.39
C SER A 579 -9.29 -21.54 -18.21
N ILE A 580 -9.61 -20.37 -17.65
CA ILE A 580 -10.48 -20.20 -16.50
C ILE A 580 -11.87 -19.80 -17.01
N PRO A 581 -12.96 -20.49 -16.63
CA PRO A 581 -14.31 -20.07 -16.97
C PRO A 581 -14.64 -18.70 -16.38
N CYS A 582 -15.50 -17.93 -17.06
CA CYS A 582 -16.06 -16.68 -16.54
C CYS A 582 -16.78 -16.94 -15.21
N SER A 583 -16.54 -16.10 -14.20
CA SER A 583 -16.97 -16.30 -12.81
C SER A 583 -16.37 -17.55 -12.13
N GLY A 584 -15.38 -18.21 -12.75
CA GLY A 584 -14.64 -19.34 -12.20
C GLY A 584 -13.30 -18.95 -11.57
N SER A 585 -12.53 -19.96 -11.17
CA SER A 585 -11.20 -19.78 -10.59
C SER A 585 -10.24 -20.92 -10.90
N LEU A 586 -8.96 -20.73 -10.63
CA LEU A 586 -7.89 -21.72 -10.77
C LEU A 586 -6.96 -21.63 -9.56
N PHE A 587 -6.87 -22.73 -8.82
CA PHE A 587 -5.85 -22.95 -7.80
C PHE A 587 -4.74 -23.83 -8.37
N PHE A 588 -3.48 -23.39 -8.25
CA PHE A 588 -2.34 -24.18 -8.72
C PHE A 588 -1.08 -23.96 -7.88
N ARG A 589 -0.21 -24.99 -7.87
CA ARG A 589 1.16 -24.87 -7.35
C ARG A 589 2.19 -24.79 -8.47
N ALA A 590 3.27 -24.05 -8.25
CA ALA A 590 4.37 -23.95 -9.20
C ALA A 590 5.01 -25.33 -9.44
N SER A 591 5.09 -26.17 -8.42
CA SER A 591 5.54 -27.58 -8.53
C SER A 591 4.71 -28.47 -9.42
N GLU A 592 3.42 -28.18 -9.57
CA GLU A 592 2.50 -28.96 -10.39
C GLU A 592 2.49 -28.45 -11.84
N MET A 593 2.76 -27.16 -12.03
CA MET A 593 2.73 -26.50 -13.34
C MET A 593 4.07 -26.60 -14.09
N PHE A 594 5.18 -26.62 -13.36
CA PHE A 594 6.53 -26.60 -13.91
C PHE A 594 7.39 -27.71 -13.29
N THR A 595 8.18 -28.37 -14.14
CA THR A 595 9.07 -29.47 -13.75
C THR A 595 10.19 -28.98 -12.83
N ASP A 596 10.79 -29.90 -12.07
CA ASP A 596 11.94 -29.59 -11.20
C ASP A 596 13.10 -28.96 -11.97
N ARG A 597 13.35 -29.41 -13.21
CA ARG A 597 14.38 -28.84 -14.09
C ARG A 597 14.06 -27.38 -14.45
N GLU A 598 12.83 -27.10 -14.87
CA GLU A 598 12.40 -25.74 -15.22
C GLU A 598 12.49 -24.80 -14.00
N ARG A 599 12.08 -25.27 -12.82
CA ARG A 599 12.16 -24.47 -11.57
C ARG A 599 13.61 -24.25 -11.13
N ALA A 600 14.47 -25.26 -11.25
CA ALA A 600 15.89 -25.11 -10.99
C ALA A 600 16.58 -24.13 -11.95
N GLU A 601 16.17 -24.13 -13.23
CA GLU A 601 16.66 -23.19 -14.24
C GLU A 601 16.18 -21.75 -14.00
N ALA A 602 14.95 -21.56 -13.52
CA ALA A 602 14.47 -20.25 -13.09
C ALA A 602 15.26 -19.70 -11.89
N GLY A 603 15.61 -20.60 -10.95
CA GLY A 603 16.47 -20.34 -9.81
C GLY A 603 15.87 -19.38 -8.76
N GLU A 604 16.66 -19.07 -7.72
CA GLU A 604 16.25 -18.10 -6.70
C GLU A 604 16.05 -16.71 -7.31
N GLY A 605 14.91 -16.07 -7.00
CA GLY A 605 14.49 -14.82 -7.62
C GLY A 605 13.76 -15.00 -8.95
N GLY A 606 13.56 -16.23 -9.41
CA GLY A 606 12.59 -16.55 -10.46
C GLY A 606 11.14 -16.30 -10.01
N TYR A 607 10.23 -16.20 -10.97
CA TYR A 607 8.82 -15.91 -10.73
C TYR A 607 7.96 -16.42 -11.89
N VAL A 608 6.63 -16.43 -11.73
CA VAL A 608 5.68 -16.69 -12.81
C VAL A 608 4.98 -15.38 -13.18
N LEU A 609 5.16 -14.93 -14.42
CA LEU A 609 4.41 -13.84 -15.03
C LEU A 609 3.07 -14.38 -15.54
N ILE A 610 1.98 -13.85 -15.01
CA ILE A 610 0.61 -14.25 -15.38
C ILE A 610 0.04 -13.19 -16.31
N ARG A 611 -0.31 -13.57 -17.54
CA ARG A 611 -0.76 -12.65 -18.59
C ARG A 611 -2.06 -13.13 -19.20
N ASP A 612 -3.01 -12.20 -19.35
CA ASP A 612 -4.25 -12.45 -20.06
C ASP A 612 -4.68 -11.16 -20.78
N THR A 613 -5.04 -11.25 -22.06
CA THR A 613 -5.50 -10.10 -22.85
C THR A 613 -7.00 -10.12 -23.11
N THR A 614 -7.68 -11.18 -22.70
CA THR A 614 -9.13 -11.37 -22.85
C THR A 614 -9.89 -10.87 -21.63
N CYS A 615 -9.30 -10.96 -20.44
CA CYS A 615 -9.93 -10.56 -19.20
C CYS A 615 -8.96 -10.02 -18.13
N ARG A 616 -9.53 -9.32 -17.15
CA ARG A 616 -8.89 -8.96 -15.88
C ARG A 616 -9.16 -10.05 -14.85
N LEU A 617 -8.10 -10.71 -14.39
CA LEU A 617 -8.12 -11.66 -13.29
C LEU A 617 -7.76 -10.97 -11.98
N PHE A 618 -8.21 -11.57 -10.88
CA PHE A 618 -7.77 -11.22 -9.54
C PHE A 618 -6.96 -12.39 -8.97
N GLY A 619 -5.80 -12.12 -8.37
CA GLY A 619 -4.89 -13.17 -7.91
C GLY A 619 -4.65 -13.12 -6.42
N TYR A 620 -4.52 -14.29 -5.81
CA TYR A 620 -3.94 -14.49 -4.49
C TYR A 620 -2.73 -15.39 -4.61
N HIS A 621 -1.74 -15.15 -3.76
CA HIS A 621 -0.45 -15.80 -3.85
C HIS A 621 0.11 -16.06 -2.46
N GLY A 622 0.70 -17.24 -2.32
CA GLY A 622 1.36 -17.65 -1.09
C GLY A 622 2.52 -18.60 -1.33
N LEU A 623 3.24 -18.87 -0.25
CA LEU A 623 4.28 -19.88 -0.17
C LEU A 623 3.81 -21.00 0.76
N MET A 624 4.24 -22.24 0.51
CA MET A 624 3.99 -23.39 1.36
C MET A 624 5.29 -24.11 1.67
N LYS A 625 5.46 -24.54 2.91
CA LYS A 625 6.53 -25.43 3.36
C LYS A 625 5.93 -26.76 3.78
N GLY A 626 5.61 -27.59 2.79
CA GLY A 626 4.89 -28.85 2.98
C GLY A 626 3.62 -28.65 3.83
N ASP A 627 3.52 -29.42 4.91
CA ASP A 627 2.42 -29.35 5.89
C ASP A 627 2.81 -28.62 7.18
N THR A 628 3.87 -27.80 7.14
CA THR A 628 4.36 -27.08 8.33
C THR A 628 3.82 -25.66 8.45
N SER A 629 3.76 -24.95 7.31
CA SER A 629 3.36 -23.55 7.25
C SER A 629 2.96 -23.16 5.83
N PHE A 630 1.99 -22.25 5.69
CA PHE A 630 1.73 -21.50 4.47
C PHE A 630 1.65 -19.99 4.73
N SER A 631 1.77 -19.19 3.69
CA SER A 631 1.37 -17.77 3.66
C SER A 631 0.32 -17.56 2.57
N LEU A 632 -0.42 -16.46 2.62
CA LEU A 632 -1.35 -16.08 1.57
C LEU A 632 -1.62 -14.58 1.65
N ASP A 633 -1.55 -13.90 0.50
CA ASP A 633 -2.05 -12.53 0.37
C ASP A 633 -2.49 -12.26 -1.08
N HIS A 634 -3.31 -11.23 -1.27
CA HIS A 634 -3.71 -10.77 -2.60
C HIS A 634 -2.51 -10.27 -3.43
N MET A 635 -2.62 -10.36 -4.75
CA MET A 635 -1.58 -9.94 -5.70
C MET A 635 -1.91 -8.58 -6.31
N PHE A 636 -0.88 -7.78 -6.56
CA PHE A 636 -0.99 -6.61 -7.43
C PHE A 636 -0.60 -6.96 -8.87
N GLY A 637 -1.29 -6.35 -9.83
CA GLY A 637 -0.81 -6.34 -11.20
C GLY A 637 0.39 -5.42 -11.35
N PHE A 638 1.29 -5.69 -12.31
CA PHE A 638 2.40 -4.80 -12.67
C PHE A 638 2.00 -3.79 -13.72
#